data_AF-A0A919Y0U8-F1
#
_entry.id   AF-A0A919Y0U8-F1
#
_cell.length_a   1.000
_cell.length_b   1.000
_cell.length_c   1.000
_cell.angle_alpha   90.00
_cell.angle_beta   90.00
_cell.angle_gamma   90.00
#
_symmetry.space_group_name_H-M   'P 1'
#
loop_
_entity.id
_entity.type
_entity.pdbx_description
1 polymer ?
#
loop_
_entity_poly.entity_id
_entity_poly.type
_entity_poly.pdbx_seq_one_letter_code
_entity_poly.pdbx_strand_id
1 'polypeptide(L)'
;MVAHKKHDGKMTKKIARLAAVHGKKLVLVSLAGMIWIQPFSVLESFTGTTSTAYAADSQTVQLSSEMITSGAKLVKYQYTTTRSGKSVKVLADVVEVDLSNPYVQLDVMTGKNGQVTTRQSVEGMAQETGAVAGINGDFFATSGQGVAMGAAVSQGVLVTSPAQLTGMFAFAVKSDNTPMIDQFSFNGSVITEDGSVFPLTGMNQESYRTEPDNGYSHVNNMFIYTSDWKSEERPKASGTTPTEVLVQGGVIQQISYKSAIPGTVPADGYILRAHGLAADFIASHMQIGQRVDTNYRLVSRSSGIEYNPSDLKMVIGGHTLLVDQGAASSFTRSTNSISGSSAVARTAVGYSKDGTKVYLITAEKNSASSGLTLAELQKFMTSIGVWKGMNLDGGGSTTLVTRPLAENTAQLTFTTSNGSAGQRAVVNGLGVYSTAPVGTLQGLKVSGSKTLLIGQTVPYTLKGYDNYYNPIDTSGIQATWSASNSNVSWTGDGFKGVKAGTAKITAASGSATSSMDVTVLGGTDLDTLTPVTTYAPLEAGTSVSVPVTAKLKSGSTVNIPDESLKWTFSGMKAAVQNGVLTIQSINNGAKVAYATPSYDGFSGTPIVFSVSAEQVWETFENISYPVSFTGLPAEATGKVSVVQGTGEREKSKVLQLDYDLTLGTGNKFAYAQLNGTTGRTIPEGATSMSVDVLGDASLNWLRAEFEDADGKAVYADLIRPLDFTGWRTLTADLTASALKHPVKLKRLYVVNLEDGQDERALTGSISFDNIRFTAPVTGGDTGLPSATAVMVAGSKTMTVDGKKVTMDAVPLIKDGVTYVPIRYVVDAFGGQATWTAASKKITVTRGLTVLELTVGKKEFLLNGAAKQGTVTPLITNGRTLVPLRMVSEQLGITVNWEQKTKSITLQS
;
A
#
# COMPACT_ATOMS: atom_id res chain seq x y z
N MET A 1 -64.12 -43.53 27.90
CA MET A 1 -65.47 -43.06 27.39
C MET A 1 -65.32 -42.44 26.00
N VAL A 2 -65.24 -43.36 25.02
CA VAL A 2 -66.02 -43.93 23.90
C VAL A 2 -65.68 -43.14 22.62
N ALA A 3 -64.99 -43.80 21.66
CA ALA A 3 -65.36 -44.67 20.51
C ALA A 3 -65.26 -43.87 19.21
N HIS A 4 -64.41 -44.31 18.27
CA HIS A 4 -64.85 -45.05 17.05
C HIS A 4 -63.64 -45.25 16.13
N LYS A 5 -63.10 -46.51 16.03
CA LYS A 5 -63.01 -47.73 15.21
C LYS A 5 -63.14 -47.41 13.71
N LYS A 6 -62.06 -47.72 12.97
CA LYS A 6 -61.46 -48.72 12.06
C LYS A 6 -62.39 -49.00 10.86
N HIS A 7 -61.78 -48.98 9.67
CA HIS A 7 -61.60 -50.14 8.76
C HIS A 7 -61.28 -49.64 7.36
N ASP A 8 -60.04 -50.04 6.82
CA ASP A 8 -59.48 -51.15 6.01
C ASP A 8 -59.61 -50.83 4.52
N GLY A 9 -58.45 -50.74 3.86
CA GLY A 9 -57.68 -51.69 3.03
C GLY A 9 -58.13 -51.64 1.56
N LYS A 10 -57.17 -51.28 0.64
CA LYS A 10 -56.76 -52.23 -0.43
C LYS A 10 -55.99 -51.47 -1.51
N MET A 11 -54.67 -51.82 -1.68
CA MET A 11 -53.75 -52.56 -2.58
C MET A 11 -54.17 -52.40 -4.04
N THR A 12 -53.30 -51.74 -4.87
CA THR A 12 -52.92 -52.32 -6.18
C THR A 12 -51.57 -51.75 -6.62
N LYS A 13 -50.42 -52.60 -6.58
CA LYS A 13 -49.36 -53.19 -7.43
C LYS A 13 -49.74 -53.16 -8.91
N LYS A 14 -48.86 -52.55 -9.77
CA LYS A 14 -47.96 -53.15 -10.78
C LYS A 14 -48.28 -52.60 -12.17
N ILE A 15 -47.26 -52.00 -12.81
CA ILE A 15 -46.25 -52.35 -13.84
C ILE A 15 -46.85 -52.09 -15.22
N ALA A 16 -46.15 -51.21 -15.95
CA ALA A 16 -45.57 -51.65 -17.25
C ALA A 16 -44.94 -50.43 -17.95
N ARG A 17 -43.56 -50.50 -18.10
CA ARG A 17 -42.42 -50.79 -18.99
C ARG A 17 -42.68 -50.27 -20.41
N LEU A 18 -41.75 -49.49 -20.90
CA LEU A 18 -41.14 -49.85 -22.20
C LEU A 18 -39.84 -49.06 -22.38
N ALA A 19 -38.69 -49.80 -22.33
CA ALA A 19 -37.80 -50.56 -23.24
C ALA A 19 -37.06 -49.61 -24.19
N ALA A 20 -35.74 -49.54 -24.01
CA ALA A 20 -34.90 -49.70 -25.23
C ALA A 20 -33.55 -50.31 -24.84
N VAL A 21 -33.35 -51.63 -25.19
CA VAL A 21 -32.42 -52.66 -25.72
C VAL A 21 -31.48 -52.05 -26.75
N HIS A 22 -30.13 -52.22 -26.53
CA HIS A 22 -28.95 -53.10 -26.71
C HIS A 22 -28.23 -52.75 -28.02
N GLY A 23 -26.91 -52.48 -27.87
CA GLY A 23 -25.82 -53.44 -28.16
C GLY A 23 -24.64 -52.72 -28.84
N LYS A 24 -23.47 -52.81 -28.18
CA LYS A 24 -22.19 -53.52 -28.00
C LYS A 24 -21.17 -53.08 -29.06
N LYS A 25 -19.95 -52.61 -28.64
CA LYS A 25 -18.60 -53.07 -28.27
C LYS A 25 -17.56 -52.29 -29.09
N LEU A 26 -16.65 -51.54 -28.35
CA LEU A 26 -15.21 -51.53 -28.72
C LEU A 26 -14.36 -51.54 -27.46
N VAL A 27 -13.76 -52.73 -27.11
CA VAL A 27 -12.46 -53.33 -26.72
C VAL A 27 -11.42 -52.21 -26.51
N LEU A 28 -10.96 -52.05 -25.25
CA LEU A 28 -9.96 -52.04 -24.16
C LEU A 28 -8.55 -52.28 -24.69
N VAL A 29 -7.62 -51.37 -24.29
CA VAL A 29 -6.42 -51.73 -23.48
C VAL A 29 -5.76 -50.43 -23.01
N SER A 30 -5.76 -50.26 -21.64
CA SER A 30 -5.24 -50.53 -20.28
C SER A 30 -4.13 -49.54 -19.94
N LEU A 31 -4.26 -48.92 -18.65
CA LEU A 31 -4.07 -49.07 -17.20
C LEU A 31 -2.76 -48.38 -16.77
N ALA A 32 -2.91 -47.44 -15.73
CA ALA A 32 -2.46 -47.78 -14.36
C ALA A 32 -2.45 -46.51 -13.51
N GLY A 33 -3.42 -46.49 -12.41
CA GLY A 33 -3.48 -47.10 -11.05
C GLY A 33 -3.50 -46.01 -9.97
N MET A 34 -4.69 -45.63 -9.44
CA MET A 34 -5.02 -45.20 -8.06
C MET A 34 -5.86 -46.28 -7.37
N ILE A 35 -5.18 -47.13 -6.59
CA ILE A 35 -5.73 -48.03 -5.55
C ILE A 35 -5.67 -47.32 -4.20
N TRP A 36 -6.88 -46.96 -3.60
CA TRP A 36 -7.60 -46.84 -2.33
C TRP A 36 -7.62 -48.19 -1.59
N ILE A 37 -6.79 -48.40 -0.64
CA ILE A 37 -6.92 -49.41 0.44
C ILE A 37 -7.74 -48.79 1.59
N GLN A 38 -9.06 -49.13 1.77
CA GLN A 38 -9.94 -49.24 2.94
C GLN A 38 -9.41 -50.27 3.95
N PRO A 39 -9.61 -50.06 5.30
CA PRO A 39 -9.50 -51.17 6.27
C PRO A 39 -10.88 -51.76 6.61
N PHE A 40 -11.06 -53.06 6.41
CA PHE A 40 -11.84 -54.16 7.01
C PHE A 40 -11.96 -53.99 8.53
N SER A 41 -13.17 -53.59 9.11
CA SER A 41 -13.59 -53.97 10.49
C SER A 41 -15.00 -54.58 10.44
N VAL A 42 -15.21 -55.88 10.56
CA VAL A 42 -15.99 -56.88 11.33
C VAL A 42 -17.19 -56.21 11.99
N LEU A 43 -18.42 -56.42 11.52
CA LEU A 43 -19.81 -56.40 12.00
C LEU A 43 -19.98 -57.29 13.24
N GLU A 44 -20.21 -56.62 14.46
CA GLU A 44 -21.20 -57.14 15.44
C GLU A 44 -21.90 -55.96 16.12
N SER A 45 -23.28 -55.83 16.02
CA SER A 45 -24.65 -55.58 16.51
C SER A 45 -24.64 -55.02 17.93
N PHE A 46 -24.97 -53.65 18.03
CA PHE A 46 -25.67 -53.26 19.29
C PHE A 46 -26.61 -52.09 18.98
N THR A 47 -27.95 -52.34 18.80
CA THR A 47 -29.24 -51.77 19.27
C THR A 47 -29.00 -50.52 20.13
N GLY A 48 -29.14 -49.30 19.45
CA GLY A 48 -29.39 -48.20 20.41
C GLY A 48 -29.93 -46.96 19.68
N THR A 49 -31.24 -46.68 19.82
CA THR A 49 -32.07 -45.48 20.08
C THR A 49 -31.53 -44.27 19.30
N THR A 50 -32.12 -44.01 18.15
CA THR A 50 -32.09 -42.75 17.36
C THR A 50 -32.24 -41.53 18.27
N SER A 51 -31.05 -41.05 18.84
CA SER A 51 -30.95 -39.63 19.27
C SER A 51 -30.53 -38.74 18.10
N THR A 52 -31.45 -38.17 17.35
CA THR A 52 -31.20 -36.99 16.49
C THR A 52 -30.19 -36.04 17.13
N ALA A 53 -28.88 -36.28 17.05
CA ALA A 53 -27.71 -35.39 17.30
C ALA A 53 -27.78 -34.17 16.37
N TYR A 54 -28.47 -33.06 16.73
CA TYR A 54 -28.18 -31.68 16.25
C TYR A 54 -26.68 -31.39 16.26
N ALA A 55 -25.82 -31.69 15.25
CA ALA A 55 -24.44 -31.20 14.95
C ALA A 55 -24.25 -29.75 15.40
N ALA A 56 -24.03 -29.37 16.75
CA ALA A 56 -23.49 -28.10 17.27
C ALA A 56 -22.50 -27.46 16.29
N ASP A 57 -22.87 -26.51 15.40
CA ASP A 57 -22.04 -25.61 14.58
C ASP A 57 -20.76 -25.19 15.35
N SER A 58 -19.58 -25.89 15.18
CA SER A 58 -18.27 -25.54 15.76
C SER A 58 -17.97 -24.04 15.63
N GLN A 59 -17.87 -23.18 16.68
CA GLN A 59 -17.55 -21.74 16.85
C GLN A 59 -16.15 -21.43 16.29
N THR A 60 -15.33 -22.46 15.84
CA THR A 60 -13.97 -22.21 15.35
C THR A 60 -13.77 -22.95 14.02
N VAL A 61 -13.33 -22.15 13.06
CA VAL A 61 -13.08 -22.73 11.73
C VAL A 61 -11.62 -22.45 11.32
N GLN A 62 -10.97 -23.55 10.88
CA GLN A 62 -9.62 -23.35 10.32
C GLN A 62 -9.71 -22.82 8.88
N LEU A 63 -9.06 -21.69 8.63
CA LEU A 63 -9.13 -21.07 7.28
C LEU A 63 -8.00 -21.57 6.40
N SER A 64 -6.79 -21.69 7.03
CA SER A 64 -5.64 -22.18 6.23
C SER A 64 -4.57 -22.74 7.17
N SER A 65 -3.67 -23.53 6.54
CA SER A 65 -2.50 -24.09 7.25
C SER A 65 -1.29 -24.13 6.31
N GLU A 66 -0.20 -23.55 6.89
CA GLU A 66 0.99 -23.50 6.03
C GLU A 66 2.24 -23.79 6.89
N MET A 67 3.14 -24.64 6.27
CA MET A 67 4.40 -24.94 7.01
C MET A 67 5.31 -23.71 7.02
N ILE A 68 5.87 -23.52 8.21
CA ILE A 68 6.89 -22.44 8.33
C ILE A 68 8.28 -23.07 8.20
N THR A 69 8.53 -24.08 8.95
CA THR A 69 9.74 -24.91 8.91
C THR A 69 9.38 -26.33 9.38
N SER A 70 10.31 -27.29 9.17
CA SER A 70 10.05 -28.65 9.68
C SER A 70 9.76 -28.62 11.20
N GLY A 71 8.46 -28.98 11.49
CA GLY A 71 8.11 -29.05 12.93
C GLY A 71 7.30 -27.85 13.39
N ALA A 72 7.03 -26.88 12.43
CA ALA A 72 6.18 -25.74 12.82
C ALA A 72 5.35 -25.29 11.62
N LYS A 73 4.07 -24.96 11.95
CA LYS A 73 3.19 -24.44 10.88
C LYS A 73 2.33 -23.29 11.41
N LEU A 74 1.95 -22.43 10.46
CA LEU A 74 1.00 -21.37 10.80
C LEU A 74 -0.42 -21.80 10.41
N VAL A 75 -1.28 -21.67 11.43
CA VAL A 75 -2.69 -22.01 11.15
C VAL A 75 -3.54 -20.75 11.43
N LYS A 76 -4.39 -20.46 10.39
CA LYS A 76 -5.29 -19.31 10.59
C LYS A 76 -6.73 -19.81 10.86
N TYR A 77 -7.28 -19.12 11.94
CA TYR A 77 -8.61 -19.57 12.35
C TYR A 77 -9.58 -18.37 12.29
N GLN A 78 -10.89 -18.77 12.09
CA GLN A 78 -11.97 -17.82 12.40
C GLN A 78 -12.81 -18.35 13.57
N TYR A 79 -12.92 -17.46 14.53
CA TYR A 79 -13.73 -17.81 15.71
C TYR A 79 -14.98 -16.94 15.74
N THR A 80 -16.14 -17.60 15.91
CA THR A 80 -17.40 -16.84 15.92
C THR A 80 -18.01 -16.94 17.33
N THR A 81 -18.34 -15.63 17.84
CA THR A 81 -19.05 -15.60 19.14
C THR A 81 -20.14 -14.52 19.09
N THR A 82 -21.09 -14.63 20.15
CA THR A 82 -22.21 -13.67 20.19
C THR A 82 -21.98 -12.64 21.32
N ARG A 83 -22.04 -11.38 20.92
CA ARG A 83 -21.94 -10.27 21.88
C ARG A 83 -23.17 -9.37 21.74
N SER A 84 -23.86 -9.24 22.79
CA SER A 84 -25.08 -8.40 22.78
C SER A 84 -26.04 -8.83 21.67
N GLY A 85 -26.19 -10.12 21.46
CA GLY A 85 -27.21 -10.68 20.53
C GLY A 85 -26.72 -10.68 19.07
N LYS A 86 -25.46 -10.19 18.84
CA LYS A 86 -24.96 -10.17 17.45
C LYS A 86 -23.75 -11.11 17.32
N SER A 87 -23.82 -11.76 16.16
CA SER A 87 -22.66 -12.63 15.86
C SER A 87 -21.44 -11.79 15.44
N VAL A 88 -20.35 -12.13 16.16
CA VAL A 88 -19.11 -11.40 15.79
C VAL A 88 -18.03 -12.43 15.41
N LYS A 89 -17.16 -11.91 14.48
CA LYS A 89 -16.08 -12.82 14.02
C LYS A 89 -14.71 -12.29 14.49
N VAL A 90 -13.88 -13.35 14.82
CA VAL A 90 -12.50 -13.00 15.23
C VAL A 90 -11.52 -13.89 14.45
N LEU A 91 -10.54 -13.19 13.89
CA LEU A 91 -9.45 -13.95 13.22
C LEU A 91 -8.28 -14.21 14.18
N ALA A 92 -7.81 -15.47 14.14
CA ALA A 92 -6.67 -15.83 15.00
C ALA A 92 -5.58 -16.55 14.18
N ASP A 93 -4.35 -16.12 14.49
CA ASP A 93 -3.18 -16.84 13.94
C ASP A 93 -2.48 -17.66 15.05
N VAL A 94 -2.22 -18.93 14.62
CA VAL A 94 -1.61 -19.84 15.62
C VAL A 94 -0.42 -20.56 14.97
N VAL A 95 0.75 -20.40 15.71
CA VAL A 95 1.87 -21.26 15.28
C VAL A 95 1.89 -22.52 16.15
N GLU A 96 1.75 -23.63 15.42
CA GLU A 96 1.87 -24.93 16.13
C GLU A 96 3.29 -25.50 15.98
N VAL A 97 3.81 -25.80 17.17
CA VAL A 97 5.21 -26.29 17.16
C VAL A 97 5.20 -27.71 17.72
N ASP A 98 5.79 -28.61 16.91
CA ASP A 98 5.93 -30.02 17.35
C ASP A 98 7.28 -30.24 18.04
N LEU A 99 7.21 -30.36 19.34
CA LEU A 99 8.48 -30.43 20.12
C LEU A 99 9.15 -31.79 19.95
N SER A 100 8.43 -32.78 19.32
CA SER A 100 9.11 -34.08 19.07
C SER A 100 9.98 -34.02 17.81
N ASN A 101 9.76 -32.95 17.05
CA ASN A 101 10.61 -32.78 15.87
C ASN A 101 11.99 -32.19 16.24
N PRO A 102 13.09 -32.86 15.79
CA PRO A 102 14.42 -32.44 16.25
C PRO A 102 14.91 -31.17 15.54
N TYR A 103 14.09 -30.63 14.64
CA TYR A 103 14.64 -29.54 13.80
C TYR A 103 13.97 -28.22 14.19
N VAL A 104 13.23 -28.25 15.33
CA VAL A 104 12.59 -26.98 15.71
C VAL A 104 12.82 -26.78 17.22
N GLN A 105 13.04 -25.50 17.49
CA GLN A 105 13.24 -25.18 18.92
C GLN A 105 12.57 -23.84 19.25
N LEU A 106 12.28 -23.72 20.62
CA LEU A 106 11.70 -22.44 21.09
C LEU A 106 12.70 -21.72 22.01
N ASP A 107 12.63 -20.41 21.92
CA ASP A 107 13.48 -19.66 22.87
C ASP A 107 12.94 -18.23 23.02
N VAL A 108 13.49 -17.57 24.12
CA VAL A 108 13.02 -16.20 24.41
C VAL A 108 13.84 -15.21 23.57
N MET A 109 13.11 -14.26 22.96
CA MET A 109 13.78 -13.09 22.36
C MET A 109 13.70 -11.88 23.30
N THR A 110 14.92 -11.19 23.41
CA THR A 110 14.90 -10.09 24.41
C THR A 110 15.30 -8.78 23.71
N GLY A 111 14.49 -7.81 23.88
CA GLY A 111 14.77 -6.43 23.42
C GLY A 111 15.79 -6.39 22.28
N LYS A 112 16.54 -5.35 22.16
CA LYS A 112 17.53 -5.20 21.08
C LYS A 112 18.87 -5.85 21.47
N ASN A 113 19.34 -6.74 20.59
CA ASN A 113 20.67 -7.41 20.75
C ASN A 113 20.66 -8.35 21.95
N GLY A 114 19.49 -8.85 22.23
CA GLY A 114 19.39 -9.85 23.31
C GLY A 114 19.57 -9.22 24.70
N GLN A 115 19.31 -7.90 24.78
CA GLN A 115 19.58 -7.23 26.08
C GLN A 115 18.26 -6.75 26.69
N VAL A 116 18.27 -6.67 28.08
CA VAL A 116 17.09 -6.09 28.77
C VAL A 116 17.31 -4.60 28.99
N THR A 117 16.19 -3.80 29.17
CA THR A 117 16.13 -2.31 29.26
C THR A 117 16.14 -1.69 27.86
N THR A 118 16.06 -2.51 26.94
CA THR A 118 15.79 -2.04 25.57
C THR A 118 14.47 -2.65 25.07
N ARG A 119 13.82 -1.91 24.17
CA ARG A 119 12.58 -2.44 23.56
C ARG A 119 12.76 -2.58 22.05
N GLN A 120 12.00 -3.53 21.56
CA GLN A 120 12.05 -3.74 20.10
C GLN A 120 10.75 -4.42 19.65
N SER A 121 10.51 -4.14 18.32
CA SER A 121 9.34 -4.90 17.82
C SER A 121 9.64 -6.40 17.76
N VAL A 122 8.58 -7.24 17.80
CA VAL A 122 8.77 -8.71 17.69
C VAL A 122 9.41 -9.06 16.35
N GLU A 123 8.94 -8.36 15.30
CA GLU A 123 9.58 -8.61 13.99
C GLU A 123 11.07 -8.31 14.05
N GLY A 124 11.43 -7.15 14.65
CA GLY A 124 12.87 -6.82 14.75
C GLY A 124 13.64 -7.89 15.54
N MET A 125 13.04 -8.34 16.63
CA MET A 125 13.76 -9.36 17.43
C MET A 125 13.88 -10.68 16.64
N ALA A 126 12.83 -11.04 15.93
CA ALA A 126 12.89 -12.30 15.15
C ALA A 126 13.97 -12.20 14.05
N GLN A 127 14.05 -11.09 13.42
CA GLN A 127 15.08 -10.95 12.36
C GLN A 127 16.48 -10.92 12.96
N GLU A 128 16.54 -10.33 14.08
CA GLU A 128 17.87 -10.21 14.71
C GLU A 128 18.36 -11.58 15.20
N THR A 129 17.43 -12.36 15.63
CA THR A 129 17.88 -13.62 16.29
C THR A 129 17.75 -14.79 15.31
N GLY A 130 17.16 -14.50 14.14
CA GLY A 130 17.04 -15.59 13.15
C GLY A 130 15.80 -16.46 13.40
N ALA A 131 14.90 -16.01 14.28
CA ALA A 131 13.68 -16.80 14.49
C ALA A 131 12.81 -16.82 13.21
N VAL A 132 12.21 -18.02 12.95
CA VAL A 132 11.41 -18.13 11.70
C VAL A 132 9.94 -17.81 12.02
N ALA A 133 9.60 -17.67 13.30
CA ALA A 133 8.30 -17.19 13.79
C ALA A 133 8.45 -16.64 15.21
N GLY A 134 7.50 -15.80 15.57
CA GLY A 134 7.62 -15.26 16.94
C GLY A 134 6.34 -14.49 17.33
N ILE A 135 6.04 -14.49 18.68
CA ILE A 135 4.97 -13.64 19.22
C ILE A 135 5.53 -12.78 20.36
N ASN A 136 4.77 -11.69 20.62
CA ASN A 136 5.21 -10.95 21.83
C ASN A 136 5.05 -11.80 23.10
N GLY A 137 5.82 -11.27 24.21
CA GLY A 137 5.93 -12.19 25.37
C GLY A 137 5.35 -11.54 26.63
N ASP A 138 6.10 -11.33 27.63
CA ASP A 138 5.73 -11.02 29.02
C ASP A 138 5.19 -9.59 29.15
N PHE A 139 4.59 -9.36 30.35
CA PHE A 139 4.14 -7.99 30.71
C PHE A 139 5.32 -7.15 31.22
N PHE A 140 5.16 -5.86 31.03
CA PHE A 140 6.21 -4.93 31.51
C PHE A 140 5.58 -3.58 31.82
N ALA A 141 6.23 -2.88 32.67
CA ALA A 141 5.72 -1.51 32.95
C ALA A 141 6.00 -0.56 31.77
N THR A 142 4.92 -0.04 31.16
CA THR A 142 5.09 0.73 29.90
C THR A 142 5.87 2.02 30.18
N SER A 143 5.79 2.53 31.43
CA SER A 143 6.58 3.75 31.75
C SER A 143 7.89 3.37 32.43
N GLY A 144 8.15 2.01 32.52
CA GLY A 144 9.38 1.56 33.21
C GLY A 144 10.59 1.51 32.28
N GLN A 145 11.68 0.78 32.67
CA GLN A 145 12.97 0.83 31.93
C GLN A 145 13.01 -0.25 30.86
N GLY A 146 11.82 -0.92 30.73
CA GLY A 146 11.74 -1.88 29.61
C GLY A 146 12.21 -3.27 30.02
N VAL A 147 11.75 -3.77 31.14
CA VAL A 147 12.16 -5.12 31.58
C VAL A 147 10.89 -5.94 31.86
N ALA A 148 11.01 -7.14 31.49
CA ALA A 148 9.84 -8.01 31.73
C ALA A 148 9.64 -8.26 33.23
N MET A 149 8.35 -8.44 33.62
CA MET A 149 8.02 -8.61 35.06
C MET A 149 8.28 -10.07 35.48
N GLY A 150 8.12 -11.01 34.58
CA GLY A 150 8.29 -12.45 34.91
C GLY A 150 9.70 -12.95 34.59
N ALA A 151 9.88 -14.26 34.87
CA ALA A 151 11.20 -14.88 34.65
C ALA A 151 11.44 -15.11 33.15
N ALA A 152 12.72 -14.98 32.81
CA ALA A 152 13.12 -15.35 31.44
C ALA A 152 14.44 -16.14 31.49
N VAL A 153 14.32 -17.31 30.88
CA VAL A 153 15.54 -18.12 30.65
C VAL A 153 15.71 -18.32 29.15
N SER A 154 16.93 -17.96 28.73
CA SER A 154 17.24 -18.18 27.30
C SER A 154 18.56 -18.96 27.17
N GLN A 155 18.40 -20.03 26.35
CA GLN A 155 19.55 -20.92 26.13
C GLN A 155 20.14 -21.40 27.46
N GLY A 156 19.24 -21.67 28.36
CA GLY A 156 19.66 -22.30 29.64
C GLY A 156 20.27 -21.28 30.61
N VAL A 157 20.18 -19.99 30.25
CA VAL A 157 20.78 -18.97 31.13
C VAL A 157 19.65 -18.05 31.63
N LEU A 158 19.69 -17.81 32.98
CA LEU A 158 18.65 -16.92 33.53
C LEU A 158 18.92 -15.47 33.10
N VAL A 159 17.91 -14.89 32.43
CA VAL A 159 18.04 -13.50 31.93
C VAL A 159 17.40 -12.54 32.95
N THR A 160 16.14 -12.86 33.34
CA THR A 160 15.50 -12.09 34.43
C THR A 160 14.83 -13.06 35.40
N SER A 161 14.91 -12.69 36.67
CA SER A 161 14.19 -13.50 37.67
C SER A 161 12.73 -13.02 37.78
N PRO A 162 11.81 -13.92 38.37
CA PRO A 162 10.41 -13.49 38.52
C PRO A 162 10.26 -12.40 39.59
N ALA A 163 9.35 -11.43 39.23
CA ALA A 163 9.04 -10.42 40.26
C ALA A 163 8.18 -11.06 41.36
N GLN A 164 8.28 -10.52 42.57
CA GLN A 164 7.52 -11.11 43.69
C GLN A 164 6.06 -10.64 43.62
N LEU A 165 5.42 -11.07 42.59
CA LEU A 165 3.99 -10.78 42.37
C LEU A 165 3.19 -12.08 42.46
N THR A 166 1.99 -11.91 43.04
CA THR A 166 1.19 -13.12 43.33
C THR A 166 0.43 -13.53 42.05
N GLY A 167 0.52 -14.82 41.75
CA GLY A 167 -0.40 -15.43 40.76
C GLY A 167 0.14 -15.28 39.32
N MET A 168 1.51 -14.92 39.14
CA MET A 168 2.05 -14.80 37.77
C MET A 168 2.58 -16.16 37.29
N PHE A 169 2.18 -16.50 36.01
CA PHE A 169 2.61 -17.82 35.48
C PHE A 169 3.66 -17.60 34.39
N ALA A 170 4.35 -18.72 34.22
CA ALA A 170 5.37 -18.69 33.14
C ALA A 170 5.30 -20.01 32.35
N PHE A 171 5.68 -19.83 31.11
CA PHE A 171 5.81 -21.02 30.26
C PHE A 171 7.29 -21.41 30.13
N ALA A 172 7.51 -22.78 30.25
CA ALA A 172 8.91 -23.24 30.19
C ALA A 172 8.99 -24.48 29.31
N VAL A 173 10.14 -24.59 28.68
CA VAL A 173 10.51 -25.87 28.05
C VAL A 173 11.79 -26.40 28.71
N LYS A 174 11.62 -27.62 29.23
CA LYS A 174 12.80 -28.21 29.90
C LYS A 174 13.83 -28.69 28.86
N SER A 175 14.98 -29.11 29.34
CA SER A 175 16.08 -29.51 28.43
C SER A 175 15.73 -30.80 27.67
N ASP A 176 14.74 -31.52 28.22
CA ASP A 176 14.33 -32.73 27.49
C ASP A 176 13.12 -32.46 26.60
N ASN A 177 12.71 -31.22 26.39
CA ASN A 177 11.71 -30.73 25.42
C ASN A 177 10.30 -30.95 25.95
N THR A 178 10.28 -31.07 27.27
CA THR A 178 8.94 -31.14 27.88
C THR A 178 8.46 -29.73 28.27
N PRO A 179 7.22 -29.39 27.75
CA PRO A 179 6.71 -28.05 28.11
C PRO A 179 6.05 -28.06 29.50
N MET A 180 6.10 -26.82 30.07
CA MET A 180 5.52 -26.69 31.42
C MET A 180 5.00 -25.26 31.60
N ILE A 181 3.82 -25.18 32.22
CA ILE A 181 3.32 -23.86 32.65
C ILE A 181 3.09 -23.90 34.17
N ASP A 182 3.89 -22.97 34.84
CA ASP A 182 3.83 -22.98 36.32
C ASP A 182 4.21 -21.58 36.84
N GLN A 183 3.96 -21.46 38.21
CA GLN A 183 4.53 -20.29 38.89
C GLN A 183 5.95 -20.59 39.40
N PHE A 184 6.75 -19.47 39.17
CA PHE A 184 8.14 -19.72 39.59
C PHE A 184 8.55 -18.67 40.63
N SER A 185 9.25 -19.21 41.69
CA SER A 185 9.95 -18.25 42.57
C SER A 185 11.47 -18.33 42.38
N PHE A 186 12.11 -17.27 42.92
CA PHE A 186 13.59 -17.19 42.78
C PHE A 186 14.24 -17.40 44.14
N ASN A 187 15.18 -18.37 44.18
CA ASN A 187 15.98 -18.61 45.41
C ASN A 187 17.48 -18.45 45.11
N GLY A 188 18.03 -17.41 45.78
CA GLY A 188 19.47 -17.17 45.50
C GLY A 188 20.21 -16.74 46.78
N SER A 189 21.59 -16.95 46.70
CA SER A 189 22.39 -16.49 47.84
C SER A 189 23.76 -15.99 47.36
N VAL A 190 24.27 -15.05 48.21
CA VAL A 190 25.67 -14.61 48.04
C VAL A 190 26.49 -15.11 49.24
N ILE A 191 27.61 -15.83 48.84
CA ILE A 191 28.48 -16.35 49.91
C ILE A 191 29.85 -15.67 49.80
N THR A 192 30.19 -14.99 50.97
CA THR A 192 31.48 -14.28 50.92
C THR A 192 32.61 -15.21 51.37
N GLU A 193 33.89 -14.79 51.18
CA GLU A 193 35.08 -15.62 51.47
C GLU A 193 35.14 -16.00 52.95
N ASP A 194 34.49 -15.11 53.80
CA ASP A 194 34.57 -15.43 55.25
C ASP A 194 33.42 -16.35 55.66
N GLY A 195 32.63 -16.82 54.69
CA GLY A 195 31.59 -17.86 54.96
C GLY A 195 30.23 -17.22 55.24
N SER A 196 30.11 -15.87 55.27
CA SER A 196 28.82 -15.23 55.54
C SER A 196 27.90 -15.34 54.31
N VAL A 197 26.61 -15.43 54.67
CA VAL A 197 25.67 -15.64 53.55
C VAL A 197 24.57 -14.58 53.62
N PHE A 198 24.24 -14.05 52.40
CA PHE A 198 23.09 -13.14 52.30
C PHE A 198 22.19 -13.57 51.13
N PRO A 199 20.85 -13.44 51.33
CA PRO A 199 19.93 -13.87 50.27
C PRO A 199 19.96 -12.90 49.07
N LEU A 200 19.92 -13.58 47.82
CA LEU A 200 19.70 -12.80 46.59
C LEU A 200 18.20 -12.80 46.27
N THR A 201 17.77 -11.63 45.96
CA THR A 201 16.29 -11.52 45.81
C THR A 201 15.92 -11.54 44.31
N GLY A 202 16.90 -11.13 43.45
CA GLY A 202 16.47 -11.17 42.04
C GLY A 202 17.66 -10.87 41.11
N MET A 203 17.33 -10.99 39.83
CA MET A 203 18.34 -10.75 38.78
C MET A 203 17.72 -9.91 37.67
N ASN A 204 18.48 -8.87 37.27
CA ASN A 204 18.12 -8.00 36.14
C ASN A 204 16.64 -7.60 36.21
N GLN A 205 16.30 -6.96 37.26
CA GLN A 205 14.91 -6.49 37.43
C GLN A 205 14.88 -4.98 37.64
N GLU A 206 13.83 -4.45 37.03
CA GLU A 206 13.60 -3.04 37.45
C GLU A 206 12.86 -3.00 38.80
N SER A 207 12.79 -1.70 39.34
CA SER A 207 12.10 -1.60 40.64
C SER A 207 10.60 -1.82 40.46
N TYR A 208 9.99 -2.61 41.40
CA TYR A 208 8.53 -2.85 41.38
C TYR A 208 8.00 -2.93 42.82
N ARG A 209 6.59 -2.93 42.89
CA ARG A 209 5.98 -3.09 44.22
C ARG A 209 5.62 -4.56 44.47
N THR A 210 6.06 -5.03 45.65
CA THR A 210 5.86 -6.47 45.92
C THR A 210 4.41 -6.71 46.32
N GLU A 211 3.96 -7.89 46.17
CA GLU A 211 2.65 -8.35 46.65
C GLU A 211 2.83 -9.59 47.54
N PRO A 212 1.93 -9.33 48.65
CA PRO A 212 0.86 -8.34 48.92
C PRO A 212 1.38 -7.17 49.76
N ASP A 213 2.66 -7.21 50.05
CA ASP A 213 3.20 -6.27 51.06
C ASP A 213 3.31 -4.85 50.48
N ASN A 214 3.19 -4.63 49.18
CA ASN A 214 3.22 -3.34 48.46
C ASN A 214 4.45 -2.51 48.83
N GLY A 215 5.55 -3.11 49.22
CA GLY A 215 6.82 -2.40 49.44
C GLY A 215 7.68 -2.39 48.16
N TYR A 216 8.72 -1.40 48.22
CA TYR A 216 9.67 -1.40 47.08
C TYR A 216 10.54 -2.67 47.12
N SER A 217 10.76 -3.27 45.86
CA SER A 217 11.41 -4.60 45.76
C SER A 217 12.86 -4.55 46.24
N HIS A 218 13.45 -3.36 46.18
CA HIS A 218 14.92 -3.37 46.39
C HIS A 218 15.25 -2.89 47.81
N VAL A 219 14.25 -2.56 48.65
CA VAL A 219 14.56 -2.11 50.02
C VAL A 219 15.03 -3.31 50.85
N ASN A 220 16.33 -3.17 51.44
CA ASN A 220 16.99 -4.17 52.31
C ASN A 220 17.38 -5.42 51.51
N ASN A 221 17.37 -5.34 50.23
CA ASN A 221 17.62 -6.58 49.47
C ASN A 221 18.80 -6.39 48.53
N MET A 222 19.29 -7.60 48.04
CA MET A 222 20.42 -7.60 47.08
C MET A 222 19.97 -8.27 45.78
N PHE A 223 20.36 -7.54 44.62
CA PHE A 223 20.08 -8.09 43.28
C PHE A 223 21.39 -8.22 42.48
N ILE A 224 21.23 -9.12 41.43
CA ILE A 224 22.40 -9.26 40.54
C ILE A 224 22.05 -8.67 39.18
N TYR A 225 23.02 -7.83 38.69
CA TYR A 225 22.87 -7.32 37.31
C TYR A 225 24.04 -7.79 36.44
N THR A 226 23.63 -8.36 35.26
CA THR A 226 24.64 -8.96 34.37
C THR A 226 24.78 -8.09 33.11
N SER A 227 25.57 -8.66 32.27
CA SER A 227 25.81 -7.87 31.02
C SER A 227 24.56 -7.85 30.14
N ASP A 228 23.57 -8.55 30.53
CA ASP A 228 22.30 -8.47 29.78
C ASP A 228 21.57 -7.15 30.09
N TRP A 229 21.83 -6.50 31.19
CA TRP A 229 21.29 -5.17 31.54
C TRP A 229 22.04 -4.06 30.80
N LYS A 230 21.37 -3.41 29.87
CA LYS A 230 22.07 -2.45 28.99
C LYS A 230 22.17 -1.08 29.64
N SER A 231 21.14 -0.63 30.35
CA SER A 231 21.12 0.73 30.91
C SER A 231 22.20 0.88 32.00
N GLU A 232 22.72 2.14 32.08
CA GLU A 232 23.71 2.38 33.16
C GLU A 232 23.03 2.46 34.53
N GLU A 233 21.80 2.87 34.43
CA GLU A 233 21.06 2.90 35.72
C GLU A 233 20.44 1.54 36.02
N ARG A 234 20.65 1.02 37.17
CA ARG A 234 20.16 -0.33 37.52
C ARG A 234 19.68 -0.34 38.98
N PRO A 235 18.25 -0.53 39.21
CA PRO A 235 17.26 0.14 38.34
C PRO A 235 17.06 1.60 38.73
N LYS A 236 16.16 2.41 37.94
CA LYS A 236 15.73 3.78 38.27
C LYS A 236 14.70 3.73 39.41
N ALA A 237 14.86 4.74 40.40
CA ALA A 237 13.81 4.99 41.43
C ALA A 237 13.65 3.78 42.36
N SER A 238 14.76 3.26 42.86
CA SER A 238 14.69 2.08 43.76
C SER A 238 14.34 2.50 45.18
N GLY A 239 13.99 3.87 45.35
CA GLY A 239 13.47 4.34 46.65
C GLY A 239 14.60 4.52 47.67
N THR A 240 15.96 3.97 47.39
CA THR A 240 17.13 4.19 48.26
C THR A 240 18.40 4.29 47.41
N THR A 241 19.51 4.77 48.09
CA THR A 241 20.81 4.84 47.38
C THR A 241 21.55 3.50 47.51
N PRO A 242 22.01 2.94 46.37
CA PRO A 242 22.58 1.58 46.42
C PRO A 242 24.08 1.59 46.76
N THR A 243 24.58 0.45 47.37
CA THR A 243 26.00 0.04 47.32
C THR A 243 26.19 -1.06 46.26
N GLU A 244 27.20 -0.81 45.34
CA GLU A 244 27.40 -1.82 44.26
C GLU A 244 28.79 -2.44 44.35
N VAL A 245 28.72 -3.72 43.94
CA VAL A 245 29.99 -4.49 43.90
C VAL A 245 30.14 -5.09 42.50
N LEU A 246 31.32 -4.70 41.87
CA LEU A 246 31.64 -5.35 40.59
C LEU A 246 32.46 -6.63 40.82
N VAL A 247 31.88 -7.72 40.28
CA VAL A 247 32.58 -9.01 40.44
C VAL A 247 32.93 -9.55 39.04
N GLN A 248 34.28 -9.90 38.88
CA GLN A 248 34.74 -10.55 37.64
C GLN A 248 35.61 -11.77 37.98
N GLY A 249 35.17 -12.90 37.29
CA GLY A 249 35.93 -14.15 37.57
C GLY A 249 35.75 -14.59 39.03
N GLY A 250 34.63 -14.15 39.62
CA GLY A 250 34.33 -14.57 41.01
C GLY A 250 35.08 -13.71 42.05
N VAL A 251 35.75 -12.67 41.60
CA VAL A 251 36.56 -11.86 42.54
C VAL A 251 36.03 -10.42 42.50
N ILE A 252 36.04 -9.82 43.65
CA ILE A 252 35.53 -8.44 43.75
C ILE A 252 36.59 -7.47 43.19
N GLN A 253 36.08 -6.67 42.21
CA GLN A 253 37.05 -5.74 41.56
C GLN A 253 36.86 -4.31 42.07
N GLN A 254 35.60 -4.11 42.38
CA GLN A 254 35.31 -2.73 42.82
C GLN A 254 34.08 -2.73 43.74
N ILE A 255 34.18 -1.81 44.76
CA ILE A 255 32.97 -1.57 45.59
C ILE A 255 32.71 -0.06 45.61
N SER A 256 31.44 0.25 45.30
CA SER A 256 31.04 1.66 45.42
C SER A 256 29.96 1.80 46.50
N TYR A 257 30.40 2.52 47.56
CA TYR A 257 29.45 2.62 48.69
C TYR A 257 28.49 3.79 48.45
N LYS A 258 27.20 3.47 48.66
CA LYS A 258 26.10 4.45 48.54
C LYS A 258 26.18 5.21 47.21
N SER A 259 26.68 4.50 46.28
CA SER A 259 26.69 5.07 44.92
C SER A 259 26.77 3.93 43.90
N ALA A 260 26.26 4.32 42.60
CA ALA A 260 26.34 3.29 41.54
C ALA A 260 27.74 3.28 40.90
N ILE A 261 28.13 2.12 40.48
CA ILE A 261 29.33 2.03 39.60
C ILE A 261 28.99 2.50 38.18
N PRO A 262 29.77 3.60 37.69
CA PRO A 262 29.44 4.13 36.36
C PRO A 262 29.72 3.11 35.24
N GLY A 263 28.90 3.13 34.23
CA GLY A 263 29.17 2.31 33.02
C GLY A 263 28.28 1.06 33.00
N THR A 264 28.52 0.23 31.94
CA THR A 264 27.72 -1.01 31.76
C THR A 264 28.40 -2.18 32.49
N VAL A 265 27.56 -3.18 32.71
CA VAL A 265 28.11 -4.38 33.36
C VAL A 265 29.01 -5.13 32.35
N PRO A 266 30.24 -5.45 32.71
CA PRO A 266 31.14 -6.15 31.79
C PRO A 266 30.63 -7.56 31.46
N ALA A 267 30.99 -8.05 30.19
CA ALA A 267 30.49 -9.36 29.67
C ALA A 267 30.94 -10.51 30.57
N ASP A 268 32.15 -10.38 31.16
CA ASP A 268 32.65 -11.52 31.97
C ASP A 268 32.41 -11.27 33.46
N GLY A 269 31.43 -10.37 33.81
CA GLY A 269 31.20 -10.14 35.25
C GLY A 269 29.74 -9.77 35.52
N TYR A 270 29.52 -9.42 36.79
CA TYR A 270 28.19 -8.90 37.19
C TYR A 270 28.33 -7.91 38.35
N ILE A 271 27.19 -7.20 38.59
CA ILE A 271 27.17 -6.23 39.70
C ILE A 271 26.13 -6.70 40.72
N LEU A 272 26.63 -6.81 41.99
CA LEU A 272 25.67 -6.95 43.10
C LEU A 272 25.18 -5.56 43.56
N ARG A 273 23.93 -5.47 43.43
CA ARG A 273 23.35 -4.19 43.85
C ARG A 273 22.55 -4.36 45.14
N ALA A 274 22.99 -3.55 46.19
CA ALA A 274 22.45 -3.84 47.55
C ALA A 274 21.89 -2.55 48.15
N HIS A 275 20.82 -2.78 48.89
CA HIS A 275 20.20 -1.63 49.60
C HIS A 275 19.98 -1.99 51.06
N GLY A 276 20.00 -0.91 51.95
CA GLY A 276 19.66 -1.09 53.39
C GLY A 276 20.50 -2.20 54.04
N LEU A 277 19.83 -3.26 54.53
CA LEU A 277 20.52 -4.35 55.26
C LEU A 277 21.53 -5.06 54.35
N ALA A 278 21.19 -5.18 53.10
CA ALA A 278 22.16 -5.83 52.18
C ALA A 278 23.41 -4.96 51.99
N ALA A 279 23.16 -3.64 51.91
CA ALA A 279 24.35 -2.76 51.82
C ALA A 279 25.21 -2.86 53.08
N ASP A 280 24.54 -2.95 54.29
CA ASP A 280 25.32 -3.16 55.52
C ASP A 280 26.09 -4.48 55.48
N PHE A 281 25.47 -5.45 54.89
CA PHE A 281 26.15 -6.77 54.77
C PHE A 281 27.43 -6.63 53.92
N ILE A 282 27.29 -5.88 52.79
CA ILE A 282 28.48 -5.71 51.93
C ILE A 282 29.58 -4.99 52.71
N ALA A 283 29.22 -3.98 53.49
CA ALA A 283 30.23 -3.19 54.23
C ALA A 283 30.93 -4.04 55.29
N SER A 284 30.25 -5.07 55.76
CA SER A 284 30.80 -5.83 56.90
C SER A 284 31.58 -7.06 56.41
N HIS A 285 31.28 -7.47 55.17
CA HIS A 285 31.82 -8.84 54.94
C HIS A 285 32.55 -8.89 53.60
N MET A 286 32.58 -7.70 52.84
CA MET A 286 33.21 -7.83 51.50
C MET A 286 34.33 -6.79 51.38
N GLN A 287 35.44 -7.29 50.70
CA GLN A 287 36.56 -6.38 50.38
C GLN A 287 37.07 -6.68 48.97
N ILE A 288 37.65 -5.57 48.40
CA ILE A 288 38.19 -5.76 47.04
C ILE A 288 39.27 -6.85 47.07
N GLY A 289 39.20 -7.81 46.04
CA GLY A 289 40.22 -8.88 45.91
C GLY A 289 39.69 -10.19 46.48
N GLN A 290 38.50 -10.13 47.20
CA GLN A 290 37.97 -11.37 47.79
C GLN A 290 37.07 -12.10 46.79
N ARG A 291 37.05 -13.40 47.08
CA ARG A 291 36.13 -14.21 46.24
C ARG A 291 34.70 -14.11 46.75
N VAL A 292 33.79 -14.15 45.78
CA VAL A 292 32.36 -14.15 46.14
C VAL A 292 31.65 -15.18 45.25
N ASP A 293 30.84 -15.99 45.97
CA ASP A 293 30.10 -17.00 45.20
C ASP A 293 28.60 -16.65 45.21
N THR A 294 28.00 -16.81 44.01
CA THR A 294 26.54 -16.60 43.92
C THR A 294 25.87 -17.87 43.39
N ASN A 295 24.85 -18.21 44.13
CA ASN A 295 24.05 -19.37 43.68
C ASN A 295 22.57 -18.99 43.58
N TYR A 296 21.97 -19.48 42.46
CA TYR A 296 20.53 -19.19 42.37
C TYR A 296 19.83 -20.26 41.54
N ARG A 297 18.49 -20.41 41.95
CA ARG A 297 17.65 -21.40 41.26
C ARG A 297 16.22 -20.85 41.12
N LEU A 298 15.58 -21.49 40.06
CA LEU A 298 14.11 -21.25 40.02
C LEU A 298 13.37 -22.40 40.71
N VAL A 299 12.28 -21.97 41.41
CA VAL A 299 11.55 -23.02 42.14
C VAL A 299 10.11 -23.05 41.62
N SER A 300 9.76 -24.24 41.14
CA SER A 300 8.33 -24.40 40.78
C SER A 300 7.46 -24.41 42.04
N ARG A 301 6.40 -23.58 42.00
CA ARG A 301 5.60 -23.46 43.26
C ARG A 301 4.62 -24.63 43.37
N SER A 302 4.28 -25.18 42.24
CA SER A 302 3.33 -26.30 42.34
C SER A 302 4.01 -27.59 42.80
N SER A 303 5.32 -27.81 42.38
CA SER A 303 5.94 -29.12 42.69
C SER A 303 7.00 -28.96 43.79
N GLY A 304 7.53 -27.74 43.98
CA GLY A 304 8.64 -27.51 44.93
C GLY A 304 10.00 -27.88 44.34
N ILE A 305 10.01 -28.31 43.12
CA ILE A 305 11.28 -28.72 42.50
C ILE A 305 12.11 -27.48 42.16
N GLU A 306 13.45 -27.65 42.46
CA GLU A 306 14.39 -26.55 42.12
C GLU A 306 15.07 -26.83 40.78
N TYR A 307 15.00 -25.75 39.99
CA TYR A 307 15.66 -25.91 38.67
C TYR A 307 16.89 -25.01 38.57
N ASN A 308 17.97 -25.79 38.16
CA ASN A 308 19.04 -24.92 37.60
C ASN A 308 18.65 -24.34 36.24
N PRO A 309 18.98 -23.05 36.09
CA PRO A 309 18.56 -22.47 34.80
C PRO A 309 18.95 -23.36 33.61
N SER A 310 20.08 -24.12 33.69
CA SER A 310 20.51 -24.99 32.56
C SER A 310 19.57 -26.18 32.38
N ASP A 311 18.77 -26.48 33.40
CA ASP A 311 17.77 -27.56 33.25
C ASP A 311 16.58 -27.10 32.40
N LEU A 312 16.57 -25.79 32.21
CA LEU A 312 15.45 -25.24 31.41
C LEU A 312 15.99 -24.61 30.12
N LYS A 313 15.45 -25.06 28.99
CA LYS A 313 15.87 -24.44 27.71
C LYS A 313 15.41 -22.98 27.62
N MET A 314 14.22 -22.86 28.11
CA MET A 314 13.69 -21.49 28.08
C MET A 314 12.55 -21.36 29.09
N VAL A 315 12.41 -20.05 29.56
CA VAL A 315 11.26 -19.66 30.40
C VAL A 315 10.83 -18.25 30.00
N ILE A 316 9.54 -18.13 29.84
CA ILE A 316 9.07 -16.76 29.53
C ILE A 316 7.83 -16.48 30.39
N GLY A 317 7.92 -15.35 31.05
CA GLY A 317 6.84 -15.00 32.02
C GLY A 317 5.55 -14.60 31.30
N GLY A 318 4.49 -14.68 32.02
CA GLY A 318 3.16 -14.26 31.56
C GLY A 318 2.35 -13.70 32.73
N HIS A 319 1.05 -13.97 32.57
CA HIS A 319 0.18 -13.37 33.62
C HIS A 319 -0.68 -14.47 34.25
N THR A 320 -1.85 -14.70 33.79
CA THR A 320 -2.77 -15.60 34.51
C THR A 320 -2.99 -16.87 33.69
N LEU A 321 -3.30 -17.96 34.43
CA LEU A 321 -3.66 -19.23 33.79
C LEU A 321 -5.01 -19.13 33.09
N LEU A 322 -5.02 -19.75 31.83
CA LEU A 322 -6.30 -19.61 31.08
C LEU A 322 -6.97 -20.98 30.95
N VAL A 323 -6.16 -21.96 30.67
CA VAL A 323 -6.71 -23.31 30.46
C VAL A 323 -5.92 -24.30 31.32
N ASP A 324 -6.67 -25.16 31.96
CA ASP A 324 -6.05 -26.24 32.75
C ASP A 324 -6.82 -27.55 32.54
N GLN A 325 -6.00 -28.55 32.16
CA GLN A 325 -6.57 -29.89 31.89
C GLN A 325 -7.68 -29.83 30.84
N GLY A 326 -7.45 -28.95 29.82
CA GLY A 326 -8.31 -28.95 28.61
C GLY A 326 -9.60 -28.18 28.85
N ALA A 327 -9.64 -27.47 29.99
CA ALA A 327 -10.85 -26.68 30.26
C ALA A 327 -10.48 -25.29 30.77
N ALA A 328 -11.46 -24.36 30.59
CA ALA A 328 -11.22 -23.01 31.12
C ALA A 328 -10.92 -23.06 32.63
N SER A 329 -9.88 -22.30 33.04
CA SER A 329 -9.52 -22.24 34.48
C SER A 329 -9.92 -20.88 35.07
N SER A 330 -10.02 -20.89 36.44
CA SER A 330 -10.10 -19.54 37.06
C SER A 330 -8.79 -18.75 36.86
N PHE A 331 -9.09 -17.38 36.79
CA PHE A 331 -7.86 -16.57 36.61
C PHE A 331 -7.07 -16.52 37.92
N THR A 332 -5.78 -16.74 37.86
CA THR A 332 -4.92 -16.87 39.05
C THR A 332 -4.56 -15.50 39.63
N ARG A 333 -4.96 -14.45 38.87
CA ARG A 333 -4.80 -13.10 39.41
C ARG A 333 -5.77 -12.15 38.71
N SER A 334 -5.84 -10.93 39.38
CA SER A 334 -6.78 -9.96 38.81
C SER A 334 -6.45 -9.65 37.33
N THR A 335 -7.59 -9.44 36.58
CA THR A 335 -7.37 -9.20 35.13
C THR A 335 -7.82 -7.78 34.78
N ASN A 336 -8.14 -7.04 35.76
CA ASN A 336 -8.69 -5.69 35.48
C ASN A 336 -7.66 -4.80 34.79
N SER A 337 -6.43 -4.99 35.11
CA SER A 337 -5.41 -4.06 34.56
C SER A 337 -4.97 -4.48 33.16
N ILE A 338 -5.63 -5.63 32.73
CA ILE A 338 -5.17 -6.06 31.39
C ILE A 338 -6.40 -6.28 30.51
N SER A 339 -7.44 -5.59 30.85
CA SER A 339 -8.67 -5.57 30.05
C SER A 339 -9.24 -6.98 29.85
N GLY A 340 -9.34 -7.71 31.01
CA GLY A 340 -9.77 -9.13 30.95
C GLY A 340 -11.20 -9.27 30.43
N SER A 341 -12.04 -8.23 30.65
CA SER A 341 -13.46 -8.38 30.22
C SER A 341 -13.72 -7.65 28.90
N SER A 342 -12.72 -7.01 28.38
CA SER A 342 -12.88 -6.30 27.08
C SER A 342 -12.34 -7.14 25.92
N ALA A 343 -13.08 -6.92 24.79
CA ALA A 343 -12.59 -7.60 23.57
C ALA A 343 -11.47 -6.78 22.92
N VAL A 344 -10.27 -7.35 23.07
CA VAL A 344 -9.09 -6.67 22.48
C VAL A 344 -8.18 -7.74 21.84
N ALA A 345 -7.19 -7.27 21.14
CA ALA A 345 -6.20 -8.25 20.62
C ALA A 345 -5.52 -9.00 21.77
N ARG A 346 -5.26 -10.39 21.58
CA ARG A 346 -4.70 -11.20 22.69
C ARG A 346 -3.53 -12.06 22.18
N THR A 347 -2.64 -12.29 23.16
CA THR A 347 -1.55 -13.26 22.90
C THR A 347 -1.53 -14.30 24.03
N ALA A 348 -1.40 -15.57 23.58
CA ALA A 348 -1.35 -16.66 24.58
C ALA A 348 -0.42 -17.77 24.11
N VAL A 349 -0.07 -18.62 25.09
CA VAL A 349 0.73 -19.81 24.75
C VAL A 349 0.18 -21.01 25.53
N GLY A 350 0.21 -22.18 24.89
CA GLY A 350 -0.24 -23.41 25.58
C GLY A 350 0.33 -24.66 24.92
N TYR A 351 0.06 -25.79 25.62
CA TYR A 351 0.58 -27.04 25.00
C TYR A 351 -0.48 -28.13 25.11
N SER A 352 -0.30 -29.13 24.25
CA SER A 352 -1.30 -30.20 24.11
C SER A 352 -1.20 -31.19 25.28
N LYS A 353 -2.22 -32.02 25.44
CA LYS A 353 -2.30 -32.98 26.57
C LYS A 353 -1.08 -33.91 26.59
N ASP A 354 -0.62 -34.35 25.40
CA ASP A 354 0.53 -35.29 25.41
C ASP A 354 1.86 -34.53 25.49
N GLY A 355 1.78 -33.17 25.47
CA GLY A 355 2.98 -32.35 25.69
C GLY A 355 3.88 -32.28 24.46
N THR A 356 3.40 -32.66 23.35
CA THR A 356 4.30 -32.70 22.18
C THR A 356 4.09 -31.45 21.31
N LYS A 357 2.95 -30.74 21.55
CA LYS A 357 2.67 -29.56 20.69
C LYS A 357 2.56 -28.32 21.57
N VAL A 358 3.18 -27.31 21.04
CA VAL A 358 3.03 -25.99 21.70
C VAL A 358 2.29 -25.06 20.73
N TYR A 359 1.37 -24.23 21.35
CA TYR A 359 0.58 -23.29 20.54
C TYR A 359 0.97 -21.84 20.88
N LEU A 360 1.54 -21.15 19.91
CA LEU A 360 1.69 -19.68 20.04
C LEU A 360 0.48 -19.00 19.40
N ILE A 361 -0.24 -18.26 20.24
CA ILE A 361 -1.61 -17.90 19.79
C ILE A 361 -1.75 -16.38 19.83
N THR A 362 -2.34 -15.86 18.66
CA THR A 362 -2.73 -14.43 18.68
C THR A 362 -4.17 -14.30 18.15
N ALA A 363 -4.95 -13.60 18.89
CA ALA A 363 -6.27 -13.15 18.37
C ALA A 363 -6.21 -11.67 17.97
N GLU A 364 -6.77 -11.40 16.71
CA GLU A 364 -6.54 -10.07 16.10
C GLU A 364 -7.66 -9.12 16.53
N LYS A 365 -7.26 -7.84 16.51
CA LYS A 365 -8.27 -6.75 16.54
C LYS A 365 -7.87 -5.67 15.53
N ASN A 366 -8.75 -5.61 14.46
CA ASN A 366 -8.59 -4.60 13.39
C ASN A 366 -9.88 -4.53 12.56
N SER A 367 -9.83 -3.79 11.43
CA SER A 367 -11.10 -3.53 10.70
C SER A 367 -11.76 -4.84 10.26
N ALA A 368 -10.97 -5.93 10.27
CA ALA A 368 -11.52 -7.20 9.75
C ALA A 368 -11.79 -8.17 10.92
N SER A 369 -11.41 -7.86 12.19
CA SER A 369 -11.52 -8.78 13.32
C SER A 369 -11.88 -8.02 14.59
N SER A 370 -12.68 -8.68 15.55
CA SER A 370 -13.33 -7.92 16.64
C SER A 370 -12.59 -8.14 17.96
N GLY A 371 -11.50 -8.93 18.01
CA GLY A 371 -10.78 -9.18 19.29
C GLY A 371 -11.54 -10.16 20.18
N LEU A 372 -10.77 -10.59 21.32
CA LEU A 372 -11.41 -11.55 22.23
C LEU A 372 -11.29 -11.07 23.68
N THR A 373 -12.41 -11.34 24.51
CA THR A 373 -12.17 -11.29 25.97
C THR A 373 -11.34 -12.49 26.42
N LEU A 374 -10.88 -12.46 27.71
CA LEU A 374 -10.08 -13.61 28.17
C LEU A 374 -10.95 -14.87 28.27
N ALA A 375 -12.22 -14.69 28.61
CA ALA A 375 -13.09 -15.88 28.66
C ALA A 375 -13.29 -16.48 27.26
N GLU A 376 -13.46 -15.60 26.30
CA GLU A 376 -13.57 -16.12 24.91
C GLU A 376 -12.25 -16.74 24.44
N LEU A 377 -11.14 -16.14 24.82
CA LEU A 377 -9.84 -16.75 24.45
C LEU A 377 -9.71 -18.14 25.08
N GLN A 378 -10.21 -18.41 26.35
CA GLN A 378 -10.17 -19.77 26.95
C GLN A 378 -10.92 -20.76 26.06
N LYS A 379 -12.08 -20.26 25.61
CA LYS A 379 -12.89 -21.20 24.79
C LYS A 379 -12.19 -21.50 23.45
N PHE A 380 -11.70 -20.38 22.87
CA PHE A 380 -10.96 -20.62 21.63
C PHE A 380 -9.79 -21.58 21.84
N MET A 381 -8.99 -21.40 22.92
CA MET A 381 -7.80 -22.26 23.16
C MET A 381 -8.24 -23.72 23.38
N THR A 382 -9.33 -23.90 24.09
CA THR A 382 -9.77 -25.29 24.32
C THR A 382 -10.29 -25.90 23.02
N SER A 383 -10.90 -25.10 22.18
CA SER A 383 -11.47 -25.63 20.92
C SER A 383 -10.36 -26.06 19.94
N ILE A 384 -9.13 -25.53 20.15
CA ILE A 384 -8.10 -25.93 19.14
C ILE A 384 -7.10 -26.88 19.79
N GLY A 385 -7.49 -27.37 21.05
CA GLY A 385 -6.76 -28.56 21.56
C GLY A 385 -5.76 -28.18 22.65
N VAL A 386 -5.82 -26.94 23.18
CA VAL A 386 -4.86 -26.55 24.23
C VAL A 386 -5.27 -27.23 25.54
N TRP A 387 -4.27 -27.95 26.17
CA TRP A 387 -4.55 -28.68 27.43
C TRP A 387 -4.18 -27.81 28.65
N LYS A 388 -3.08 -27.15 28.61
CA LYS A 388 -2.71 -26.12 29.61
C LYS A 388 -2.18 -24.87 28.91
N GLY A 389 -2.73 -23.69 29.31
CA GLY A 389 -2.36 -22.47 28.57
C GLY A 389 -2.41 -21.24 29.49
N MET A 390 -1.67 -20.28 29.03
CA MET A 390 -1.65 -19.06 29.86
C MET A 390 -1.69 -17.83 28.96
N ASN A 391 -2.02 -16.70 29.65
CA ASN A 391 -2.12 -15.42 28.94
C ASN A 391 -0.75 -14.72 28.91
N LEU A 392 -0.47 -14.15 27.69
CA LEU A 392 0.69 -13.23 27.59
C LEU A 392 0.20 -11.81 27.35
N ASP A 393 1.23 -10.89 27.26
CA ASP A 393 0.82 -9.48 27.06
C ASP A 393 0.05 -9.30 25.75
N GLY A 394 -1.17 -8.52 25.85
CA GLY A 394 -2.06 -8.38 24.69
C GLY A 394 -2.21 -6.90 24.30
N GLY A 395 -3.41 -6.57 23.65
CA GLY A 395 -3.64 -5.18 23.16
C GLY A 395 -2.67 -4.79 22.06
N GLY A 396 -2.15 -3.60 22.20
CA GLY A 396 -1.24 -3.03 21.16
C GLY A 396 0.03 -3.87 20.99
N SER A 397 0.31 -4.80 21.95
CA SER A 397 1.56 -5.59 21.87
C SER A 397 1.38 -6.85 21.04
N THR A 398 0.10 -7.21 20.86
CA THR A 398 -0.16 -8.49 20.18
C THR A 398 0.41 -8.46 18.75
N THR A 399 1.38 -9.44 18.60
CA THR A 399 2.07 -9.51 17.29
C THR A 399 2.44 -10.97 17.00
N LEU A 400 2.28 -11.35 15.76
CA LEU A 400 2.83 -12.65 15.31
C LEU A 400 3.52 -12.46 13.96
N VAL A 401 4.77 -13.01 13.97
CA VAL A 401 5.53 -12.93 12.71
C VAL A 401 5.92 -14.35 12.30
N THR A 402 5.88 -14.55 11.00
CA THR A 402 6.40 -15.83 10.49
C THR A 402 7.24 -15.57 9.23
N ARG A 403 8.13 -16.54 9.09
CA ARG A 403 8.86 -16.52 7.79
C ARG A 403 8.04 -17.30 6.76
N PRO A 404 7.43 -16.53 5.80
CA PRO A 404 6.67 -17.26 4.77
C PRO A 404 7.57 -18.21 3.97
N LEU A 405 6.92 -19.17 3.36
CA LEU A 405 7.72 -20.16 2.59
C LEU A 405 8.58 -19.46 1.52
N ALA A 406 9.83 -19.91 1.45
CA ALA A 406 10.79 -19.49 0.41
C ALA A 406 11.33 -18.09 0.70
N GLU A 407 10.90 -17.55 1.81
CA GLU A 407 11.46 -16.24 2.18
C GLU A 407 12.53 -16.42 3.26
N ASN A 408 13.34 -15.30 3.41
CA ASN A 408 14.48 -15.45 4.35
C ASN A 408 14.20 -14.73 5.67
N THR A 409 13.15 -13.97 5.58
CA THR A 409 12.98 -13.21 6.84
C THR A 409 11.53 -13.33 7.30
N ALA A 410 11.41 -13.22 8.67
CA ALA A 410 10.05 -13.25 9.25
C ALA A 410 9.36 -11.88 9.10
N GLN A 411 8.01 -12.03 8.84
CA GLN A 411 7.22 -10.79 8.66
C GLN A 411 5.88 -10.94 9.39
N LEU A 412 5.26 -9.76 9.52
CA LEU A 412 3.96 -9.74 10.23
C LEU A 412 2.91 -10.55 9.46
N THR A 413 1.99 -11.18 10.23
CA THR A 413 0.97 -12.03 9.57
C THR A 413 -0.35 -11.28 9.49
N PHE A 414 -0.45 -10.19 10.23
CA PHE A 414 -1.68 -9.38 10.14
C PHE A 414 -1.39 -7.95 10.59
N THR A 415 -2.35 -7.04 10.12
CA THR A 415 -2.25 -5.65 10.63
C THR A 415 -2.58 -5.61 12.14
N THR A 416 -1.73 -4.90 12.92
CA THR A 416 -1.93 -4.92 14.39
C THR A 416 -3.01 -3.90 14.78
N SER A 417 -3.38 -3.94 16.03
CA SER A 417 -4.45 -3.04 16.52
C SER A 417 -3.97 -1.58 16.54
N ASN A 418 -2.67 -1.43 16.24
CA ASN A 418 -2.15 -0.05 16.16
C ASN A 418 -2.29 0.53 14.75
N GLY A 419 -2.89 -0.18 13.77
CA GLY A 419 -3.11 0.29 12.39
C GLY A 419 -1.81 0.76 11.72
N SER A 420 -1.85 2.06 11.23
CA SER A 420 -0.72 2.62 10.44
C SER A 420 0.47 2.92 11.35
N ALA A 421 0.23 2.99 12.75
CA ALA A 421 1.34 3.29 13.68
C ALA A 421 2.32 2.13 13.78
N GLY A 422 1.99 0.94 13.16
CA GLY A 422 2.95 -0.18 13.07
C GLY A 422 3.01 -0.97 14.39
N GLN A 423 4.13 -1.82 14.62
CA GLN A 423 4.29 -2.71 15.79
C GLN A 423 4.77 -1.91 17.01
N ARG A 424 4.16 -2.26 18.14
CA ARG A 424 4.66 -1.66 19.39
C ARG A 424 5.99 -2.31 19.80
N ALA A 425 6.84 -1.45 20.26
CA ALA A 425 8.07 -2.02 20.86
C ALA A 425 7.78 -2.69 22.21
N VAL A 426 8.27 -3.94 22.30
CA VAL A 426 8.04 -4.71 23.56
C VAL A 426 9.38 -5.16 24.13
N VAL A 427 9.27 -5.88 25.33
CA VAL A 427 10.55 -6.07 26.07
C VAL A 427 11.07 -7.48 25.79
N ASN A 428 10.16 -8.36 25.40
CA ASN A 428 10.66 -9.69 24.99
C ASN A 428 9.57 -10.44 24.22
N GLY A 429 9.96 -11.58 23.63
CA GLY A 429 9.04 -12.39 22.83
C GLY A 429 9.48 -13.86 22.83
N LEU A 430 8.51 -14.66 22.32
CA LEU A 430 8.79 -16.11 22.17
C LEU A 430 9.00 -16.46 20.70
N GLY A 431 10.23 -16.94 20.40
CA GLY A 431 10.60 -17.19 18.98
C GLY A 431 10.64 -18.70 18.69
N VAL A 432 10.40 -18.98 17.44
CA VAL A 432 10.60 -20.34 16.91
C VAL A 432 11.82 -20.36 15.97
N TYR A 433 12.68 -21.39 16.22
CA TYR A 433 13.94 -21.43 15.46
C TYR A 433 14.05 -22.77 14.74
N SER A 434 14.49 -22.60 13.45
CA SER A 434 14.72 -23.84 12.70
C SER A 434 16.17 -24.31 12.88
N THR A 435 16.31 -25.63 13.20
CA THR A 435 17.68 -26.23 13.23
C THR A 435 17.85 -27.22 12.08
N ALA A 436 16.86 -27.16 11.16
CA ALA A 436 16.90 -28.13 10.04
C ALA A 436 18.10 -27.86 9.13
N PRO A 437 18.77 -28.89 8.65
CA PRO A 437 19.83 -28.70 7.66
C PRO A 437 19.28 -28.22 6.31
N VAL A 438 20.23 -27.84 5.53
CA VAL A 438 19.79 -27.47 4.16
C VAL A 438 19.38 -28.75 3.40
N GLY A 439 18.16 -28.68 2.80
CA GLY A 439 17.64 -29.89 2.11
C GLY A 439 17.65 -29.70 0.58
N THR A 440 16.82 -30.59 -0.06
CA THR A 440 16.69 -30.52 -1.54
C THR A 440 15.39 -29.79 -1.91
N LEU A 441 15.48 -29.22 -3.12
CA LEU A 441 14.32 -28.41 -3.58
C LEU A 441 13.02 -29.23 -3.50
N GLN A 442 12.07 -28.69 -2.78
CA GLN A 442 10.75 -29.35 -2.64
C GLN A 442 9.67 -28.52 -3.35
N GLY A 443 9.78 -27.21 -3.17
CA GLY A 443 8.69 -26.42 -3.77
C GLY A 443 9.21 -25.06 -4.24
N LEU A 444 8.37 -24.46 -5.09
CA LEU A 444 8.69 -23.10 -5.60
C LEU A 444 7.59 -22.13 -5.18
N LYS A 445 8.04 -20.89 -5.21
CA LYS A 445 7.04 -19.83 -4.95
C LYS A 445 7.24 -18.71 -5.97
N VAL A 446 6.07 -18.50 -6.63
CA VAL A 446 6.11 -17.42 -7.63
C VAL A 446 5.68 -16.11 -6.97
N SER A 447 6.51 -15.06 -7.32
CA SER A 447 6.14 -13.73 -6.79
C SER A 447 6.15 -12.70 -7.92
N GLY A 448 5.20 -11.79 -7.90
CA GLY A 448 5.09 -10.70 -8.90
C GLY A 448 3.71 -10.06 -8.84
N SER A 449 3.49 -9.11 -9.87
CA SER A 449 2.21 -8.37 -9.90
C SER A 449 1.05 -9.31 -10.22
N LYS A 450 -0.03 -9.06 -9.53
CA LYS A 450 -1.23 -9.90 -9.79
C LYS A 450 -2.12 -9.27 -10.86
N THR A 451 -1.74 -8.08 -11.20
CA THR A 451 -2.55 -7.41 -12.24
C THR A 451 -1.64 -6.90 -13.36
N LEU A 452 -2.11 -7.06 -14.62
CA LEU A 452 -1.40 -6.55 -15.81
C LEU A 452 -2.37 -5.75 -16.67
N LEU A 453 -1.72 -4.82 -17.49
CA LEU A 453 -2.50 -4.19 -18.57
C LEU A 453 -2.21 -4.88 -19.92
N ILE A 454 -3.23 -4.81 -20.77
CA ILE A 454 -2.97 -5.35 -22.13
C ILE A 454 -1.75 -4.63 -22.74
N GLY A 455 -0.78 -5.47 -23.27
CA GLY A 455 0.42 -4.92 -23.92
C GLY A 455 1.59 -4.75 -22.93
N GLN A 456 1.20 -4.83 -21.60
CA GLN A 456 2.27 -4.66 -20.58
C GLN A 456 3.00 -6.00 -20.33
N THR A 457 4.34 -5.88 -20.23
CA THR A 457 5.12 -7.06 -19.82
C THR A 457 5.69 -6.85 -18.42
N VAL A 458 5.35 -7.85 -17.55
CA VAL A 458 5.82 -7.72 -16.16
C VAL A 458 6.66 -8.96 -15.81
N PRO A 459 7.85 -8.64 -15.12
CA PRO A 459 8.69 -9.78 -14.71
C PRO A 459 8.15 -10.47 -13.45
N TYR A 460 8.42 -11.79 -13.37
CA TYR A 460 8.06 -12.55 -12.16
C TYR A 460 9.28 -13.30 -11.63
N THR A 461 9.28 -13.31 -10.27
CA THR A 461 10.46 -13.98 -9.66
C THR A 461 10.04 -15.31 -9.03
N LEU A 462 11.09 -16.10 -8.97
CA LEU A 462 10.86 -17.45 -8.43
C LEU A 462 11.77 -17.68 -7.21
N LYS A 463 11.10 -18.06 -6.17
CA LYS A 463 11.88 -18.54 -5.00
C LYS A 463 11.55 -20.01 -4.70
N GLY A 464 12.59 -20.61 -3.95
CA GLY A 464 12.38 -22.06 -3.71
C GLY A 464 12.59 -22.40 -2.23
N TYR A 465 11.95 -23.54 -1.89
CA TYR A 465 12.24 -24.04 -0.52
C TYR A 465 12.46 -25.56 -0.56
N ASP A 466 13.19 -26.03 0.46
CA ASP A 466 13.62 -27.46 0.42
C ASP A 466 12.63 -28.30 1.25
N ASN A 467 12.83 -29.62 1.35
CA ASN A 467 11.91 -30.58 2.00
C ASN A 467 11.82 -30.32 3.51
N TYR A 468 12.67 -29.36 4.03
CA TYR A 468 12.49 -28.90 5.42
C TYR A 468 11.87 -27.50 5.47
N TYR A 469 11.59 -27.01 4.30
CA TYR A 469 10.91 -25.71 4.11
C TYR A 469 11.86 -24.54 4.36
N ASN A 470 13.19 -24.84 4.32
CA ASN A 470 14.17 -23.74 4.27
C ASN A 470 14.21 -23.08 2.89
N PRO A 471 14.45 -21.77 2.93
CA PRO A 471 14.62 -21.13 1.61
C PRO A 471 15.89 -21.64 0.90
N ILE A 472 15.74 -21.77 -0.43
CA ILE A 472 16.90 -22.24 -1.23
C ILE A 472 17.21 -21.18 -2.29
N ASP A 473 18.47 -21.01 -2.51
CA ASP A 473 18.91 -20.14 -3.61
C ASP A 473 18.48 -20.71 -4.98
N THR A 474 17.75 -19.83 -5.74
CA THR A 474 17.14 -20.39 -7.00
C THR A 474 17.91 -19.86 -8.21
N SER A 475 19.04 -19.17 -8.10
CA SER A 475 19.77 -18.60 -9.24
C SER A 475 20.22 -19.69 -10.22
N GLY A 476 20.23 -20.93 -9.81
CA GLY A 476 20.70 -22.00 -10.73
C GLY A 476 19.53 -22.87 -11.20
N ILE A 477 18.31 -22.40 -10.82
CA ILE A 477 17.16 -23.26 -11.16
C ILE A 477 16.56 -22.73 -12.49
N GLN A 478 16.50 -23.71 -13.48
CA GLN A 478 15.83 -23.33 -14.75
C GLN A 478 14.36 -23.74 -14.71
N ALA A 479 13.49 -22.69 -14.59
CA ALA A 479 12.04 -23.02 -14.53
C ALA A 479 11.40 -22.81 -15.89
N THR A 480 10.46 -23.78 -16.14
CA THR A 480 9.60 -23.56 -17.31
C THR A 480 8.32 -22.83 -16.91
N TRP A 481 7.99 -21.75 -17.70
CA TRP A 481 6.80 -20.94 -17.37
C TRP A 481 5.68 -21.22 -18.40
N SER A 482 4.50 -21.36 -17.76
CA SER A 482 3.34 -21.54 -18.66
C SER A 482 2.14 -20.76 -18.10
N ALA A 483 1.14 -20.58 -19.00
CA ALA A 483 -0.11 -19.90 -18.57
C ALA A 483 -1.33 -20.77 -18.92
N SER A 484 -2.34 -20.64 -18.09
CA SER A 484 -3.53 -21.52 -18.25
C SER A 484 -4.32 -21.13 -19.51
N ASN A 485 -4.14 -19.86 -20.01
CA ASN A 485 -4.85 -19.46 -21.24
C ASN A 485 -4.10 -18.30 -21.92
N SER A 486 -4.69 -17.74 -23.04
CA SER A 486 -3.95 -16.79 -23.91
C SER A 486 -4.13 -15.35 -23.42
N ASN A 487 -4.75 -15.24 -22.20
CA ASN A 487 -4.83 -13.86 -21.67
C ASN A 487 -3.44 -13.29 -21.37
N VAL A 488 -2.47 -14.14 -21.07
CA VAL A 488 -1.07 -13.69 -20.89
C VAL A 488 -0.16 -14.60 -21.72
N SER A 489 1.05 -13.98 -22.04
CA SER A 489 2.02 -14.80 -22.80
C SER A 489 3.42 -14.59 -22.22
N TRP A 490 4.09 -15.71 -22.11
CA TRP A 490 5.47 -15.63 -21.59
C TRP A 490 6.42 -15.10 -22.67
N THR A 491 7.21 -14.09 -22.36
CA THR A 491 8.11 -13.45 -23.36
C THR A 491 9.56 -13.87 -23.12
N GLY A 492 9.86 -14.66 -22.18
CA GLY A 492 11.27 -15.01 -21.83
C GLY A 492 11.75 -14.20 -20.61
N ASP A 493 11.21 -12.98 -20.47
CA ASP A 493 11.69 -12.15 -19.35
C ASP A 493 10.52 -11.72 -18.46
N GLY A 494 9.27 -12.25 -18.80
CA GLY A 494 8.06 -11.94 -18.01
C GLY A 494 6.79 -12.31 -18.79
N PHE A 495 5.65 -12.02 -18.10
CA PHE A 495 4.38 -12.30 -18.81
C PHE A 495 3.80 -11.00 -19.36
N LYS A 496 3.42 -11.08 -20.64
CA LYS A 496 2.76 -9.94 -21.32
C LYS A 496 1.24 -10.13 -21.27
N GLY A 497 0.56 -9.04 -20.82
CA GLY A 497 -0.90 -9.09 -20.92
C GLY A 497 -1.37 -9.00 -22.37
N VAL A 498 -2.25 -9.90 -22.69
CA VAL A 498 -2.62 -9.96 -24.13
C VAL A 498 -4.12 -9.63 -24.23
N LYS A 499 -4.94 -10.31 -23.39
CA LYS A 499 -6.40 -10.07 -23.42
C LYS A 499 -6.92 -9.94 -21.98
N ALA A 500 -8.02 -9.16 -21.89
CA ALA A 500 -8.58 -8.97 -20.53
C ALA A 500 -9.11 -10.30 -19.97
N GLY A 501 -8.90 -10.50 -18.65
CA GLY A 501 -9.37 -11.72 -17.97
C GLY A 501 -8.29 -12.26 -17.01
N THR A 502 -8.69 -13.39 -16.36
CA THR A 502 -7.76 -13.96 -15.36
C THR A 502 -7.06 -15.19 -15.96
N ALA A 503 -5.70 -15.26 -15.68
CA ALA A 503 -4.91 -16.44 -16.12
C ALA A 503 -4.06 -16.94 -14.95
N LYS A 504 -3.98 -18.22 -14.91
CA LYS A 504 -3.03 -18.83 -13.95
C LYS A 504 -1.66 -19.06 -14.60
N ILE A 505 -0.65 -18.38 -13.94
CA ILE A 505 0.72 -18.65 -14.45
C ILE A 505 1.41 -19.67 -13.54
N THR A 506 2.19 -20.54 -14.29
CA THR A 506 2.82 -21.64 -13.53
C THR A 506 4.31 -21.72 -13.87
N ALA A 507 5.05 -21.73 -12.73
CA ALA A 507 6.48 -22.05 -12.90
C ALA A 507 6.78 -23.48 -12.41
N ALA A 508 7.52 -24.20 -13.35
CA ALA A 508 7.85 -25.58 -12.96
C ALA A 508 9.35 -25.85 -13.18
N SER A 509 9.99 -26.52 -12.18
CA SER A 509 11.35 -27.04 -12.31
C SER A 509 11.41 -28.44 -11.69
N GLY A 510 11.66 -29.53 -12.54
CA GLY A 510 11.56 -30.92 -12.03
C GLY A 510 10.15 -31.23 -11.50
N SER A 511 10.05 -31.67 -10.20
CA SER A 511 8.72 -32.01 -9.61
C SER A 511 8.14 -30.81 -8.85
N ALA A 512 8.98 -29.72 -8.77
CA ALA A 512 8.48 -28.54 -8.04
C ALA A 512 7.68 -27.62 -8.96
N THR A 513 6.43 -27.32 -8.44
CA THR A 513 5.61 -26.40 -9.26
C THR A 513 5.01 -25.32 -8.36
N SER A 514 4.78 -24.15 -9.00
CA SER A 514 4.09 -23.05 -8.29
C SER A 514 3.25 -22.25 -9.30
N SER A 515 2.04 -21.90 -8.74
CA SER A 515 1.19 -21.13 -9.66
C SER A 515 0.61 -19.90 -8.95
N MET A 516 0.27 -18.97 -9.80
CA MET A 516 -0.34 -17.72 -9.29
C MET A 516 -1.34 -17.19 -10.33
N ASP A 517 -2.54 -16.66 -9.71
CA ASP A 517 -3.51 -16.04 -10.64
C ASP A 517 -3.08 -14.59 -10.97
N VAL A 518 -3.21 -14.30 -12.24
CA VAL A 518 -2.92 -12.92 -12.68
C VAL A 518 -4.12 -12.41 -13.49
N THR A 519 -4.50 -11.16 -13.18
CA THR A 519 -5.62 -10.55 -13.92
C THR A 519 -5.13 -9.46 -14.87
N VAL A 520 -5.55 -9.62 -16.16
CA VAL A 520 -5.21 -8.60 -17.17
C VAL A 520 -6.42 -7.66 -17.29
N LEU A 521 -6.11 -6.37 -17.01
CA LEU A 521 -7.21 -5.39 -17.01
C LEU A 521 -7.48 -4.89 -18.44
N GLY A 522 -8.80 -4.84 -18.80
CA GLY A 522 -9.21 -4.33 -20.12
C GLY A 522 -10.06 -3.07 -19.98
N GLY A 523 -10.70 -2.66 -21.10
CA GLY A 523 -11.48 -1.39 -21.20
C GLY A 523 -12.60 -1.36 -20.18
N THR A 524 -13.24 -2.51 -19.83
CA THR A 524 -14.42 -2.51 -18.93
C THR A 524 -13.98 -2.22 -17.48
N ASP A 525 -12.69 -2.26 -17.32
CA ASP A 525 -12.20 -1.99 -15.95
C ASP A 525 -11.86 -0.51 -15.77
N LEU A 526 -12.03 0.25 -16.87
CA LEU A 526 -11.59 1.67 -16.80
C LEU A 526 -12.81 2.56 -16.48
N ASP A 527 -12.53 3.54 -15.63
CA ASP A 527 -13.50 4.63 -15.47
C ASP A 527 -13.28 5.75 -16.50
N THR A 528 -12.04 6.18 -16.72
CA THR A 528 -11.73 7.18 -17.76
C THR A 528 -10.46 6.76 -18.50
N LEU A 529 -10.30 7.28 -19.71
CA LEU A 529 -9.09 7.16 -20.54
C LEU A 529 -8.76 8.53 -21.15
N THR A 530 -7.65 9.05 -20.62
CA THR A 530 -7.43 10.48 -20.95
C THR A 530 -5.98 10.68 -21.44
N PRO A 531 -5.91 11.22 -22.63
CA PRO A 531 -4.55 11.59 -23.05
C PRO A 531 -3.98 12.74 -22.19
N VAL A 532 -2.76 12.62 -21.96
CA VAL A 532 -2.11 13.73 -21.22
C VAL A 532 -2.13 15.01 -22.07
N THR A 533 -1.94 14.88 -23.42
CA THR A 533 -2.06 16.03 -24.34
C THR A 533 -3.52 16.19 -24.78
N THR A 534 -3.99 17.44 -24.54
CA THR A 534 -5.42 17.63 -24.89
C THR A 534 -5.55 18.49 -26.16
N TYR A 535 -4.61 19.44 -26.29
CA TYR A 535 -4.67 20.27 -27.52
C TYR A 535 -3.30 20.26 -28.21
N ALA A 536 -3.41 20.38 -29.61
CA ALA A 536 -2.16 20.47 -30.39
C ALA A 536 -2.45 21.21 -31.71
N PRO A 537 -1.29 21.82 -32.28
CA PRO A 537 -1.48 22.56 -33.54
C PRO A 537 -1.87 21.63 -34.70
N LEU A 538 -2.76 22.27 -35.54
CA LEU A 538 -3.18 21.51 -36.73
C LEU A 538 -2.37 21.96 -37.94
N GLU A 539 -1.22 21.34 -38.09
CA GLU A 539 -0.31 21.64 -39.22
C GLU A 539 0.38 20.34 -39.67
N ALA A 540 0.40 20.18 -41.05
CA ALA A 540 1.09 18.96 -41.55
C ALA A 540 2.55 18.95 -41.11
N GLY A 541 3.01 17.72 -40.65
CA GLY A 541 4.43 17.56 -40.23
C GLY A 541 4.57 17.72 -38.71
N THR A 542 3.47 18.15 -38.07
CA THR A 542 3.54 18.34 -36.60
C THR A 542 3.67 16.99 -35.90
N SER A 543 4.66 16.96 -34.89
CA SER A 543 4.80 15.75 -34.04
C SER A 543 4.57 16.12 -32.57
N VAL A 544 3.64 15.20 -31.97
CA VAL A 544 3.31 15.56 -30.57
C VAL A 544 3.29 14.28 -29.74
N SER A 545 3.89 14.42 -28.54
CA SER A 545 3.80 13.27 -27.61
C SER A 545 2.36 13.10 -27.09
N VAL A 546 1.91 11.77 -27.02
CA VAL A 546 0.48 11.59 -26.68
C VAL A 546 0.37 10.42 -25.70
N PRO A 547 0.97 10.49 -24.57
CA PRO A 547 0.75 9.44 -23.57
C PRO A 547 -0.69 9.45 -23.03
N VAL A 548 -1.11 8.21 -22.65
CA VAL A 548 -2.52 8.12 -22.19
C VAL A 548 -2.55 7.47 -20.80
N THR A 549 -3.39 8.12 -19.94
CA THR A 549 -3.61 7.50 -18.62
C THR A 549 -5.08 7.08 -18.49
N ALA A 550 -5.22 6.05 -17.45
CA ALA A 550 -6.61 5.63 -17.18
C ALA A 550 -6.86 5.61 -15.67
N LYS A 551 -8.01 6.15 -15.38
CA LYS A 551 -8.50 5.89 -14.01
C LYS A 551 -9.34 4.60 -13.99
N LEU A 552 -8.94 3.72 -12.96
CA LEU A 552 -9.64 2.42 -12.90
C LEU A 552 -10.90 2.57 -12.03
N LYS A 553 -11.83 1.67 -12.17
CA LYS A 553 -13.07 1.72 -11.34
C LYS A 553 -12.73 1.51 -9.86
N SER A 554 -11.55 0.98 -9.69
CA SER A 554 -11.08 0.83 -8.29
C SER A 554 -10.64 2.17 -7.69
N GLY A 555 -10.47 3.22 -8.61
CA GLY A 555 -10.06 4.56 -8.14
C GLY A 555 -8.60 4.86 -8.45
N SER A 556 -7.77 3.85 -8.81
CA SER A 556 -6.35 4.10 -9.10
C SER A 556 -6.14 4.60 -10.54
N THR A 557 -5.03 5.35 -10.70
CA THR A 557 -4.67 5.84 -12.05
C THR A 557 -3.43 5.09 -12.56
N VAL A 558 -3.57 4.60 -13.86
CA VAL A 558 -2.42 3.86 -14.42
C VAL A 558 -2.07 4.43 -15.80
N ASN A 559 -0.73 4.20 -16.18
CA ASN A 559 -0.31 4.54 -17.56
C ASN A 559 -0.60 3.37 -18.52
N ILE A 560 -1.20 3.80 -19.62
CA ILE A 560 -1.55 2.72 -20.58
C ILE A 560 -0.39 2.55 -21.57
N PRO A 561 0.00 1.25 -21.72
CA PRO A 561 1.08 1.00 -22.69
C PRO A 561 0.68 1.48 -24.11
N ASP A 562 1.64 2.17 -24.77
CA ASP A 562 1.35 2.79 -26.09
C ASP A 562 0.93 1.73 -27.11
N GLU A 563 1.51 0.54 -27.01
CA GLU A 563 1.23 -0.49 -28.03
C GLU A 563 -0.19 -1.07 -27.89
N SER A 564 -0.74 -0.80 -26.71
CA SER A 564 -2.09 -1.37 -26.51
C SER A 564 -3.18 -0.39 -26.96
N LEU A 565 -2.79 0.80 -27.37
CA LEU A 565 -3.79 1.83 -27.74
C LEU A 565 -4.06 1.76 -29.25
N LYS A 566 -5.33 1.91 -29.51
CA LYS A 566 -5.72 2.17 -30.91
C LYS A 566 -6.22 3.61 -31.08
N TRP A 567 -5.90 4.17 -32.40
CA TRP A 567 -6.26 5.60 -32.57
C TRP A 567 -7.17 5.74 -33.80
N THR A 568 -8.20 6.57 -33.56
CA THR A 568 -9.01 7.02 -34.70
C THR A 568 -8.82 8.53 -34.94
N PHE A 569 -8.72 8.82 -36.29
CA PHE A 569 -8.42 10.23 -36.62
C PHE A 569 -9.58 10.80 -37.45
N SER A 570 -9.93 12.06 -37.08
CA SER A 570 -10.94 12.80 -37.86
C SER A 570 -10.40 14.18 -38.26
N GLY A 571 -10.58 14.55 -39.63
CA GLY A 571 -10.17 15.89 -40.10
C GLY A 571 -8.68 15.95 -40.46
N MET A 572 -8.00 14.69 -40.23
CA MET A 572 -6.56 14.62 -40.60
C MET A 572 -6.18 13.16 -40.84
N LYS A 573 -5.04 13.02 -41.59
CA LYS A 573 -4.34 11.71 -41.60
C LYS A 573 -3.09 11.76 -40.71
N ALA A 574 -3.07 10.69 -39.73
CA ALA A 574 -1.94 10.73 -38.78
C ALA A 574 -1.55 9.32 -38.37
N ALA A 575 -0.28 9.25 -37.77
CA ALA A 575 0.16 7.95 -37.23
C ALA A 575 0.81 8.17 -35.85
N VAL A 576 0.60 7.02 -35.10
CA VAL A 576 1.23 7.10 -33.77
C VAL A 576 2.25 5.98 -33.64
N GLN A 577 3.50 6.43 -33.33
CA GLN A 577 4.56 5.43 -33.06
C GLN A 577 5.31 5.81 -31.77
N ASN A 578 5.34 4.76 -30.94
CA ASN A 578 6.04 4.93 -29.64
C ASN A 578 5.53 6.17 -28.89
N GLY A 579 4.18 6.36 -28.95
CA GLY A 579 3.57 7.43 -28.12
C GLY A 579 3.67 8.80 -28.79
N VAL A 580 4.18 8.83 -30.04
CA VAL A 580 4.29 10.16 -30.71
C VAL A 580 3.38 10.13 -31.94
N LEU A 581 2.53 11.13 -31.90
CA LEU A 581 1.64 11.29 -33.07
C LEU A 581 2.24 12.26 -34.09
N THR A 582 2.17 11.82 -35.44
CA THR A 582 2.68 12.69 -36.52
C THR A 582 1.55 12.91 -37.54
N ILE A 583 1.37 14.29 -37.72
CA ILE A 583 0.32 14.59 -38.71
C ILE A 583 0.91 14.50 -40.12
N GLN A 584 0.25 13.66 -40.98
CA GLN A 584 0.76 13.46 -42.37
C GLN A 584 0.09 14.44 -43.33
N SER A 585 -1.20 14.60 -43.22
CA SER A 585 -1.90 15.59 -44.07
C SER A 585 -3.20 16.01 -43.38
N ILE A 586 -3.72 17.25 -43.87
CA ILE A 586 -4.97 17.78 -43.30
C ILE A 586 -6.06 17.74 -44.39
N ASN A 587 -7.26 17.24 -43.96
CA ASN A 587 -8.37 17.20 -44.94
C ASN A 587 -8.71 18.61 -45.44
N ASN A 588 -9.15 18.69 -46.66
CA ASN A 588 -9.44 20.00 -47.27
C ASN A 588 -10.51 20.75 -46.47
N GLY A 589 -10.09 22.05 -46.02
CA GLY A 589 -11.10 22.94 -45.40
C GLY A 589 -11.23 22.68 -43.89
N ALA A 590 -10.41 21.68 -43.35
CA ALA A 590 -10.53 21.38 -41.90
C ALA A 590 -9.82 22.45 -41.06
N LYS A 591 -10.56 22.96 -40.13
CA LYS A 591 -9.98 23.95 -39.19
C LYS A 591 -9.78 23.33 -37.81
N VAL A 592 -10.42 22.21 -37.63
CA VAL A 592 -10.24 21.43 -36.39
C VAL A 592 -10.15 19.95 -36.77
N ALA A 593 -9.25 19.17 -35.99
CA ALA A 593 -9.12 17.72 -36.21
C ALA A 593 -8.99 17.01 -34.85
N TYR A 594 -9.29 15.68 -34.87
CA TYR A 594 -9.29 14.97 -33.58
C TYR A 594 -8.49 13.66 -33.71
N ALA A 595 -7.85 13.31 -32.62
CA ALA A 595 -7.27 11.97 -32.43
C ALA A 595 -7.83 11.36 -31.15
N THR A 596 -8.54 10.23 -31.35
CA THR A 596 -9.20 9.62 -30.18
C THR A 596 -8.59 8.25 -29.88
N PRO A 597 -8.08 8.14 -28.59
CA PRO A 597 -7.52 6.83 -28.24
C PRO A 597 -8.61 5.84 -27.79
N SER A 598 -8.35 4.58 -28.05
CA SER A 598 -9.22 3.54 -27.48
C SER A 598 -8.37 2.40 -26.91
N TYR A 599 -8.89 1.85 -25.83
CA TYR A 599 -8.21 0.74 -25.15
C TYR A 599 -9.23 -0.38 -24.88
N ASP A 600 -8.98 -1.53 -25.59
CA ASP A 600 -9.88 -2.70 -25.49
C ASP A 600 -11.36 -2.27 -25.54
N GLY A 601 -11.64 -1.41 -26.57
CA GLY A 601 -13.08 -1.07 -26.84
C GLY A 601 -13.52 0.16 -26.05
N PHE A 602 -12.72 0.60 -25.06
CA PHE A 602 -13.07 1.84 -24.32
C PHE A 602 -12.48 3.08 -25.02
N SER A 603 -13.40 3.90 -25.45
CA SER A 603 -12.94 5.12 -26.16
C SER A 603 -12.62 6.24 -25.15
N GLY A 604 -11.49 6.89 -25.43
CA GLY A 604 -11.04 7.91 -24.45
C GLY A 604 -11.37 9.33 -24.95
N THR A 605 -10.97 10.30 -24.13
CA THR A 605 -11.10 11.71 -24.52
C THR A 605 -10.18 12.05 -25.70
N PRO A 606 -10.76 12.79 -26.71
CA PRO A 606 -9.93 13.09 -27.88
C PRO A 606 -8.91 14.20 -27.59
N ILE A 607 -7.86 14.07 -28.47
CA ILE A 607 -6.98 15.25 -28.57
C ILE A 607 -7.53 16.17 -29.68
N VAL A 608 -7.53 17.49 -29.27
CA VAL A 608 -8.08 18.43 -30.27
C VAL A 608 -6.92 19.16 -30.97
N PHE A 609 -7.02 19.06 -32.36
CA PHE A 609 -6.03 19.81 -33.18
C PHE A 609 -6.75 20.98 -33.88
N SER A 610 -6.09 22.18 -33.68
CA SER A 610 -6.74 23.35 -34.32
C SER A 610 -5.67 24.32 -34.82
N VAL A 611 -6.22 25.28 -35.58
CA VAL A 611 -5.26 26.31 -36.07
C VAL A 611 -4.73 27.10 -34.88
N SER A 612 -3.48 27.52 -35.02
CA SER A 612 -2.87 28.26 -33.89
C SER A 612 -3.04 29.77 -34.11
N ALA A 613 -3.35 30.43 -33.00
CA ALA A 613 -3.40 31.91 -33.05
C ALA A 613 -2.67 32.48 -31.84
N GLU A 614 -2.34 33.75 -32.11
CA GLU A 614 -1.63 34.43 -30.99
C GLU A 614 -2.62 34.78 -29.87
N GLN A 615 -2.15 34.46 -28.61
CA GLN A 615 -2.97 34.77 -27.42
C GLN A 615 -2.14 35.57 -26.41
N VAL A 616 -2.94 36.66 -25.95
CA VAL A 616 -2.22 37.46 -24.94
C VAL A 616 -2.24 36.69 -23.59
N TRP A 617 -1.05 36.50 -23.07
CA TRP A 617 -0.93 35.69 -21.82
C TRP A 617 -0.74 36.61 -20.62
N GLU A 618 -0.02 37.71 -20.76
CA GLU A 618 0.25 38.60 -19.61
C GLU A 618 0.55 40.02 -20.13
N THR A 619 -0.37 40.97 -19.48
CA THR A 619 -0.15 42.38 -19.88
C THR A 619 0.39 43.19 -18.70
N PHE A 620 0.28 42.58 -17.47
CA PHE A 620 0.81 43.12 -16.20
C PHE A 620 -0.08 44.25 -15.69
N GLU A 621 -1.31 44.40 -16.27
CA GLU A 621 -2.19 45.50 -15.83
C GLU A 621 -2.88 45.13 -14.52
N ASN A 622 -3.04 43.83 -14.35
CA ASN A 622 -3.73 43.39 -13.13
C ASN A 622 -3.16 42.05 -12.66
N ILE A 623 -1.85 42.18 -12.07
CA ILE A 623 -1.31 40.84 -11.76
C ILE A 623 -1.64 40.52 -10.28
N SER A 624 -1.96 39.23 -9.98
CA SER A 624 -2.30 38.78 -8.61
C SER A 624 -1.24 37.80 -8.10
N TYR A 625 -0.11 37.76 -8.79
CA TYR A 625 0.95 36.84 -8.32
C TYR A 625 2.24 37.62 -8.10
N PRO A 626 3.15 36.98 -7.26
CA PRO A 626 4.35 37.76 -6.90
C PRO A 626 5.40 37.70 -8.03
N VAL A 627 6.23 38.84 -8.07
CA VAL A 627 7.43 38.84 -8.94
C VAL A 627 8.64 39.18 -8.07
N SER A 628 9.76 38.47 -8.39
CA SER A 628 10.96 38.77 -7.56
C SER A 628 12.22 38.61 -8.40
N PHE A 629 13.28 39.08 -7.74
CA PHE A 629 14.59 39.03 -8.43
C PHE A 629 15.44 37.91 -7.83
N THR A 630 16.13 37.21 -8.80
CA THR A 630 17.22 36.32 -8.36
C THR A 630 18.46 36.53 -9.26
N GLY A 631 19.66 36.63 -8.52
CA GLY A 631 20.91 36.79 -9.29
C GLY A 631 21.80 35.55 -9.15
N LEU A 632 22.49 35.27 -10.30
CA LEU A 632 23.54 34.21 -10.28
C LEU A 632 24.79 34.69 -11.02
N PRO A 633 25.89 34.60 -10.30
CA PRO A 633 26.07 34.09 -8.92
C PRO A 633 25.42 35.01 -7.89
N ALA A 634 25.29 34.52 -6.64
CA ALA A 634 24.47 35.18 -5.60
C ALA A 634 24.87 36.65 -5.45
N GLU A 635 26.08 36.98 -5.96
CA GLU A 635 26.54 38.38 -5.79
C GLU A 635 25.86 39.31 -6.82
N ALA A 636 25.40 38.69 -7.90
CA ALA A 636 24.62 39.53 -8.84
C ALA A 636 23.34 40.04 -8.15
N THR A 637 23.15 41.38 -8.19
CA THR A 637 21.98 41.95 -7.46
C THR A 637 21.07 42.68 -8.47
N GLY A 638 19.81 42.96 -7.99
CA GLY A 638 18.84 43.66 -8.86
C GLY A 638 17.47 43.74 -8.19
N LYS A 639 16.57 44.32 -9.08
CA LYS A 639 15.19 44.47 -8.58
C LYS A 639 14.19 44.21 -9.72
N VAL A 640 13.12 43.41 -9.30
CA VAL A 640 12.02 43.23 -10.28
C VAL A 640 10.75 43.85 -9.68
N SER A 641 10.13 44.79 -10.54
CA SER A 641 8.88 45.41 -10.04
C SER A 641 7.96 45.69 -11.23
N VAL A 642 6.66 45.70 -10.90
CA VAL A 642 5.71 46.18 -11.92
C VAL A 642 5.53 47.69 -11.75
N VAL A 643 5.88 48.39 -12.85
CA VAL A 643 5.89 49.86 -12.73
C VAL A 643 5.12 50.44 -13.93
N GLN A 644 4.84 51.76 -13.73
CA GLN A 644 4.25 52.45 -14.90
C GLN A 644 5.24 52.50 -16.08
N GLY A 645 4.68 52.11 -17.37
CA GLY A 645 5.58 52.05 -18.55
C GLY A 645 5.94 53.46 -19.05
N THR A 646 6.96 53.51 -19.90
CA THR A 646 7.37 54.81 -20.49
C THR A 646 7.21 54.74 -22.01
N GLY A 647 7.38 56.00 -22.70
CA GLY A 647 7.29 56.06 -24.17
C GLY A 647 5.95 55.52 -24.69
N GLU A 648 6.07 54.47 -25.65
CA GLU A 648 4.87 53.91 -26.32
C GLU A 648 4.01 53.10 -25.34
N ARG A 649 4.46 52.90 -24.12
CA ARG A 649 3.67 52.12 -23.14
C ARG A 649 3.38 52.99 -21.92
N GLU A 650 3.28 54.35 -21.97
CA GLU A 650 3.11 55.27 -20.82
C GLU A 650 1.72 55.08 -20.19
N LYS A 651 0.86 54.41 -20.96
CA LYS A 651 -0.49 54.22 -20.39
C LYS A 651 -0.66 52.78 -19.90
N SER A 652 0.49 51.98 -19.86
CA SER A 652 0.39 50.57 -19.40
C SER A 652 1.41 50.30 -18.28
N LYS A 653 1.03 49.34 -17.41
CA LYS A 653 2.05 48.83 -16.46
C LYS A 653 2.93 47.76 -17.11
N VAL A 654 4.28 47.80 -16.67
CA VAL A 654 5.24 46.86 -17.32
C VAL A 654 6.06 46.19 -16.21
N LEU A 655 6.57 44.99 -16.54
CA LEU A 655 7.54 44.35 -15.61
C LEU A 655 8.95 44.88 -15.86
N GLN A 656 9.44 45.52 -14.82
CA GLN A 656 10.80 46.09 -14.99
C GLN A 656 11.84 45.25 -14.24
N LEU A 657 12.96 44.98 -14.96
CA LEU A 657 14.12 44.29 -14.35
C LEU A 657 15.35 45.19 -14.36
N ASP A 658 15.65 45.61 -13.09
CA ASP A 658 16.95 46.30 -12.92
C ASP A 658 18.05 45.32 -12.50
N TYR A 659 19.19 45.46 -13.22
CA TYR A 659 20.21 44.46 -12.83
C TYR A 659 21.56 45.15 -12.64
N ASP A 660 22.31 44.55 -11.65
CA ASP A 660 23.71 44.95 -11.39
C ASP A 660 24.60 43.69 -11.33
N LEU A 661 25.38 43.61 -12.44
CA LEU A 661 26.20 42.36 -12.53
C LEU A 661 27.69 42.68 -12.35
N THR A 662 28.02 43.70 -11.59
CA THR A 662 29.42 44.16 -11.45
C THR A 662 30.18 43.25 -10.50
N LEU A 663 29.34 42.64 -9.59
CA LEU A 663 30.04 41.76 -8.62
C LEU A 663 29.87 40.30 -9.04
N GLY A 664 30.86 39.38 -8.57
CA GLY A 664 30.78 37.94 -8.94
C GLY A 664 31.69 37.63 -10.13
N THR A 665 32.20 36.32 -10.25
CA THR A 665 33.11 35.95 -11.37
C THR A 665 32.40 34.93 -12.28
N GLY A 666 32.78 34.82 -13.51
CA GLY A 666 32.20 33.84 -14.46
C GLY A 666 30.95 34.39 -15.15
N ASN A 667 30.06 33.44 -15.59
CA ASN A 667 28.78 33.85 -16.20
C ASN A 667 27.84 34.45 -15.17
N LYS A 668 27.21 35.48 -15.60
CA LYS A 668 26.34 36.20 -14.63
C LYS A 668 24.92 36.31 -15.21
N PHE A 669 23.89 36.12 -14.24
CA PHE A 669 22.49 36.06 -14.72
C PHE A 669 21.62 36.93 -13.80
N ALA A 670 20.71 37.62 -14.42
CA ALA A 670 19.69 38.37 -13.65
C ALA A 670 18.30 37.89 -14.06
N TYR A 671 17.54 37.38 -13.02
CA TYR A 671 16.27 36.69 -13.34
C TYR A 671 15.10 37.53 -12.83
N ALA A 672 14.24 37.67 -13.76
CA ALA A 672 12.90 38.09 -13.29
C ALA A 672 12.00 36.86 -13.13
N GLN A 673 11.61 36.61 -11.82
CA GLN A 673 10.80 35.41 -11.54
C GLN A 673 9.32 35.76 -11.61
N LEU A 674 8.61 34.80 -12.27
CA LEU A 674 7.15 35.03 -12.37
C LEU A 674 6.44 34.03 -11.45
N ASN A 675 5.82 34.55 -10.41
CA ASN A 675 5.09 33.74 -9.39
C ASN A 675 6.04 32.88 -8.56
N GLY A 676 7.12 33.53 -8.12
CA GLY A 676 8.12 32.80 -7.32
C GLY A 676 8.92 31.80 -8.18
N THR A 677 9.33 30.61 -7.53
CA THR A 677 10.12 29.59 -8.28
C THR A 677 9.18 28.60 -8.99
N THR A 678 7.83 28.84 -8.86
CA THR A 678 6.86 27.82 -9.35
C THR A 678 6.44 28.14 -10.78
N GLY A 679 6.52 29.46 -11.24
CA GLY A 679 6.16 29.83 -12.63
C GLY A 679 4.64 29.80 -12.83
N ARG A 680 4.22 30.20 -14.08
CA ARG A 680 2.78 30.17 -14.46
C ARG A 680 2.60 29.34 -15.72
N THR A 681 1.37 28.67 -15.74
CA THR A 681 1.10 27.73 -16.85
C THR A 681 0.84 28.52 -18.15
N ILE A 682 1.45 28.04 -19.24
CA ILE A 682 1.22 28.68 -20.54
C ILE A 682 0.21 27.83 -21.33
N PRO A 683 -0.33 28.51 -22.40
CA PRO A 683 -1.33 27.76 -23.18
C PRO A 683 -0.74 26.45 -23.75
N GLU A 684 -1.55 25.39 -23.68
CA GLU A 684 -1.11 24.06 -24.15
C GLU A 684 -0.84 24.08 -25.67
N GLY A 685 0.21 23.48 -26.07
CA GLY A 685 0.52 23.37 -27.52
C GLY A 685 1.16 24.65 -28.06
N ALA A 686 1.70 25.50 -27.15
CA ALA A 686 2.30 26.76 -27.65
C ALA A 686 3.52 26.44 -28.52
N THR A 687 3.44 27.16 -29.73
CA THR A 687 4.57 26.90 -30.66
C THR A 687 5.57 28.07 -30.63
N SER A 688 5.09 29.26 -30.12
CA SER A 688 6.04 30.39 -30.00
C SER A 688 5.61 31.31 -28.87
N MET A 689 6.62 32.08 -28.46
CA MET A 689 6.37 33.13 -27.45
C MET A 689 6.88 34.47 -27.98
N SER A 690 5.95 35.47 -27.85
CA SER A 690 6.43 36.84 -28.15
C SER A 690 6.28 37.74 -26.92
N VAL A 691 7.27 38.71 -26.84
CA VAL A 691 7.23 39.63 -25.68
C VAL A 691 7.74 41.00 -26.14
N ASP A 692 6.94 42.02 -25.73
CA ASP A 692 7.46 43.39 -25.97
C ASP A 692 8.52 43.77 -24.94
N VAL A 693 9.65 44.31 -25.54
CA VAL A 693 10.78 44.55 -24.60
C VAL A 693 11.30 45.98 -24.84
N LEU A 694 11.32 46.73 -23.69
CA LEU A 694 12.11 47.97 -23.77
C LEU A 694 13.59 47.69 -23.47
N GLY A 695 14.42 47.86 -24.58
CA GLY A 695 15.81 47.40 -24.50
C GLY A 695 16.74 48.49 -23.93
N ASP A 696 17.90 48.04 -23.42
CA ASP A 696 18.84 49.02 -22.83
C ASP A 696 20.15 49.05 -23.63
N ALA A 697 20.19 48.35 -24.83
CA ALA A 697 21.35 48.29 -25.73
C ALA A 697 22.61 47.82 -24.98
N SER A 698 22.42 46.92 -24.05
CA SER A 698 23.52 46.47 -23.17
C SER A 698 24.39 45.43 -23.88
N LEU A 699 23.87 44.93 -25.00
CA LEU A 699 24.55 43.90 -25.80
C LEU A 699 24.56 42.56 -25.06
N ASN A 700 23.74 42.52 -23.90
CA ASN A 700 23.61 41.23 -23.20
C ASN A 700 22.67 40.29 -23.96
N TRP A 701 22.63 39.00 -23.50
CA TRP A 701 21.74 37.95 -24.02
C TRP A 701 20.43 37.94 -23.21
N LEU A 702 19.33 37.96 -23.96
CA LEU A 702 18.03 37.87 -23.24
C LEU A 702 17.35 36.53 -23.54
N ARG A 703 16.83 35.93 -22.34
CA ARG A 703 16.26 34.58 -22.52
C ARG A 703 15.02 34.43 -21.65
N ALA A 704 14.29 33.23 -21.94
CA ALA A 704 13.18 32.79 -21.06
C ALA A 704 13.41 31.34 -20.61
N GLU A 705 12.93 31.12 -19.35
CA GLU A 705 13.07 29.74 -18.82
C GLU A 705 11.67 29.16 -18.56
N PHE A 706 11.52 27.91 -19.08
CA PHE A 706 10.28 27.17 -18.87
C PHE A 706 10.58 25.91 -18.04
N GLU A 707 9.49 25.41 -17.44
CA GLU A 707 9.57 24.10 -16.80
C GLU A 707 8.47 23.18 -17.35
N ASP A 708 8.92 22.07 -17.85
CA ASP A 708 7.87 21.22 -18.45
C ASP A 708 7.26 20.29 -17.39
N ALA A 709 6.38 19.33 -17.69
CA ALA A 709 5.59 18.51 -16.74
C ALA A 709 6.49 17.57 -15.94
N ASP A 710 7.75 17.34 -16.49
CA ASP A 710 8.68 16.47 -15.73
C ASP A 710 9.56 17.30 -14.77
N GLY A 711 9.35 18.53 -14.76
CA GLY A 711 10.20 19.40 -13.90
C GLY A 711 11.49 19.84 -14.59
N LYS A 712 11.61 19.51 -15.91
CA LYS A 712 12.85 19.86 -16.64
C LYS A 712 12.78 21.31 -17.13
N ALA A 713 14.02 22.03 -16.89
CA ALA A 713 14.08 23.43 -17.38
C ALA A 713 14.35 23.47 -18.89
N VAL A 714 13.49 24.26 -19.55
CA VAL A 714 13.72 24.49 -20.99
C VAL A 714 13.95 26.00 -21.23
N TYR A 715 14.99 26.25 -22.14
CA TYR A 715 15.38 27.67 -22.30
C TYR A 715 15.12 28.11 -23.75
N ALA A 716 14.54 29.34 -23.81
CA ALA A 716 14.33 29.92 -25.16
C ALA A 716 15.07 31.26 -25.29
N ASP A 717 15.75 31.31 -26.53
CA ASP A 717 16.47 32.58 -26.77
C ASP A 717 15.50 33.64 -27.34
N LEU A 718 15.58 34.82 -26.65
CA LEU A 718 14.75 35.92 -27.22
C LEU A 718 15.60 36.82 -28.13
N ILE A 719 16.84 37.13 -27.72
CA ILE A 719 17.73 37.88 -28.63
C ILE A 719 19.15 37.82 -28.07
N ARG A 720 20.21 37.88 -29.03
CA ARG A 720 21.65 37.94 -28.69
C ARG A 720 22.42 38.55 -29.87
N PRO A 721 22.85 39.73 -29.78
CA PRO A 721 22.90 40.57 -28.56
C PRO A 721 21.70 41.52 -28.48
N LEU A 722 21.38 41.95 -27.13
CA LEU A 722 20.37 43.00 -26.91
C LEU A 722 20.92 44.37 -27.27
N ASP A 723 20.81 44.84 -28.65
CA ASP A 723 21.59 45.99 -29.17
C ASP A 723 20.62 47.12 -29.56
N PHE A 724 19.55 47.23 -28.88
CA PHE A 724 18.65 48.33 -29.25
C PHE A 724 18.10 48.99 -27.98
N THR A 725 17.70 50.36 -28.23
CA THR A 725 16.89 51.04 -27.19
C THR A 725 15.45 51.22 -27.71
N GLY A 726 14.53 51.50 -26.77
CA GLY A 726 13.10 51.61 -27.14
C GLY A 726 12.39 50.26 -27.11
N TRP A 727 10.98 50.31 -27.47
CA TRP A 727 10.17 49.07 -27.38
C TRP A 727 10.26 48.30 -28.71
N ARG A 728 10.51 46.94 -28.58
CA ARG A 728 10.54 46.01 -29.72
C ARG A 728 9.93 44.68 -29.28
N THR A 729 9.21 44.02 -30.28
CA THR A 729 8.67 42.69 -29.96
C THR A 729 9.69 41.60 -30.35
N LEU A 730 9.94 40.79 -29.33
CA LEU A 730 10.89 39.67 -29.59
C LEU A 730 10.11 38.35 -29.54
N THR A 731 10.57 37.37 -30.48
CA THR A 731 9.83 36.11 -30.58
C THR A 731 10.79 34.93 -30.38
N ALA A 732 10.24 34.00 -29.59
CA ALA A 732 11.01 32.77 -29.39
C ALA A 732 10.23 31.58 -29.94
N ASP A 733 11.05 30.64 -30.70
CA ASP A 733 10.44 29.39 -31.20
C ASP A 733 10.43 28.31 -30.09
N LEU A 734 9.22 27.78 -29.85
CA LEU A 734 9.16 26.77 -28.75
C LEU A 734 9.01 25.36 -29.33
N THR A 735 9.04 25.18 -30.64
CA THR A 735 8.77 23.85 -31.24
C THR A 735 10.02 22.96 -31.17
N ALA A 736 11.16 23.50 -30.96
CA ALA A 736 12.41 22.70 -30.96
C ALA A 736 12.62 22.03 -29.60
N SER A 737 11.78 22.32 -28.63
CA SER A 737 12.14 21.91 -27.25
C SER A 737 11.19 20.81 -26.77
N ALA A 738 10.34 20.14 -27.78
CA ALA A 738 9.39 19.05 -27.44
C ALA A 738 8.86 19.20 -26.00
N LEU A 739 8.31 20.34 -25.65
CA LEU A 739 7.85 20.61 -24.27
C LEU A 739 6.70 19.67 -23.90
N LYS A 740 6.90 19.05 -22.73
CA LYS A 740 5.79 18.21 -22.19
C LYS A 740 4.84 19.04 -21.33
N HIS A 741 3.67 19.10 -21.61
CA HIS A 741 2.69 19.92 -20.87
C HIS A 741 2.13 19.14 -19.68
N PRO A 742 1.60 19.94 -18.65
CA PRO A 742 1.53 21.41 -18.64
C PRO A 742 2.92 22.04 -18.45
N VAL A 743 3.15 23.19 -19.19
CA VAL A 743 4.44 23.92 -19.13
C VAL A 743 4.21 25.24 -18.39
N LYS A 744 5.32 25.53 -17.63
CA LYS A 744 5.24 26.82 -16.92
C LYS A 744 6.37 27.75 -17.36
N LEU A 745 5.97 29.06 -17.63
CA LEU A 745 7.03 30.07 -17.78
C LEU A 745 7.50 30.58 -16.41
N LYS A 746 8.81 30.36 -16.13
CA LYS A 746 9.29 30.66 -14.76
C LYS A 746 9.98 32.02 -14.71
N ARG A 747 10.82 32.18 -15.88
CA ARG A 747 11.65 33.39 -15.72
C ARG A 747 11.94 33.99 -17.11
N LEU A 748 12.05 35.35 -17.06
CA LEU A 748 12.78 36.09 -18.11
C LEU A 748 14.10 36.63 -17.56
N TYR A 749 15.15 36.48 -18.42
CA TYR A 749 16.37 36.86 -17.67
C TYR A 749 17.46 37.28 -18.65
N VAL A 750 18.40 38.11 -18.04
CA VAL A 750 19.56 38.62 -18.80
C VAL A 750 20.78 37.73 -18.50
N VAL A 751 21.44 37.43 -19.62
CA VAL A 751 22.65 36.59 -19.49
C VAL A 751 23.88 37.42 -19.91
N ASN A 752 24.88 37.37 -19.00
CA ASN A 752 26.18 37.99 -19.34
C ASN A 752 27.31 36.94 -19.22
N LEU A 753 27.69 36.49 -20.36
CA LEU A 753 28.66 35.37 -20.35
C LEU A 753 30.09 35.91 -20.15
N GLU A 754 30.91 35.12 -19.47
CA GLU A 754 32.29 35.54 -19.15
C GLU A 754 33.07 35.92 -20.41
N ASP A 755 32.81 35.14 -21.42
CA ASP A 755 33.49 35.48 -22.69
C ASP A 755 32.84 36.71 -23.35
N GLY A 756 33.71 37.78 -23.59
CA GLY A 756 33.17 38.98 -24.28
C GLY A 756 32.42 39.91 -23.32
N GLN A 757 32.55 39.73 -22.00
CA GLN A 757 31.83 40.50 -20.97
C GLN A 757 32.31 41.96 -20.94
N ASP A 758 33.59 42.14 -21.33
CA ASP A 758 34.12 43.52 -21.33
C ASP A 758 33.45 44.38 -22.42
N GLU A 759 32.60 43.73 -23.26
CA GLU A 759 31.94 44.49 -24.34
C GLU A 759 30.47 44.71 -24.01
N ARG A 760 30.01 44.22 -22.83
CA ARG A 760 28.57 44.31 -22.51
C ARG A 760 28.38 45.11 -21.22
N ALA A 761 27.29 45.76 -21.18
CA ALA A 761 26.99 46.54 -19.96
C ALA A 761 26.67 45.62 -18.77
N LEU A 762 27.23 45.96 -17.56
CA LEU A 762 27.05 45.10 -16.37
C LEU A 762 25.90 45.63 -15.50
N THR A 763 25.44 46.84 -15.85
CA THR A 763 24.23 47.34 -15.16
C THR A 763 23.23 47.85 -16.21
N GLY A 764 22.01 47.75 -15.86
CA GLY A 764 21.01 48.23 -16.84
C GLY A 764 19.59 47.94 -16.34
N SER A 765 18.67 48.47 -17.25
CA SER A 765 17.24 48.23 -16.94
C SER A 765 16.48 47.87 -18.22
N ILE A 766 15.73 46.71 -18.07
CA ILE A 766 14.87 46.35 -19.21
C ILE A 766 13.44 46.15 -18.68
N SER A 767 12.45 46.40 -19.62
CA SER A 767 11.04 46.19 -19.22
C SER A 767 10.34 45.27 -20.22
N PHE A 768 9.38 44.47 -19.66
CA PHE A 768 8.64 43.50 -20.49
C PHE A 768 7.14 43.84 -20.43
N ASP A 769 6.51 43.72 -21.57
CA ASP A 769 5.04 43.90 -21.60
C ASP A 769 4.45 43.01 -22.71
N ASN A 770 3.13 42.63 -22.50
CA ASN A 770 2.33 41.92 -23.53
C ASN A 770 3.01 40.61 -23.94
N ILE A 771 3.15 39.72 -22.93
CA ILE A 771 3.61 38.38 -23.32
C ILE A 771 2.47 37.61 -24.00
N ARG A 772 2.92 37.10 -25.21
CA ARG A 772 1.89 36.41 -26.03
C ARG A 772 2.43 35.06 -26.47
N PHE A 773 1.45 34.13 -26.61
CA PHE A 773 1.84 32.81 -27.15
C PHE A 773 0.99 32.49 -28.39
N THR A 774 1.77 31.97 -29.35
CA THR A 774 1.01 31.32 -30.44
C THR A 774 0.73 29.85 -30.10
N ALA A 775 -0.56 29.53 -29.96
CA ALA A 775 -0.98 28.16 -29.55
C ALA A 775 -2.33 27.82 -30.20
N PRO A 776 -2.71 26.44 -30.10
CA PRO A 776 -4.00 26.03 -30.68
C PRO A 776 -5.17 26.78 -30.02
N VAL A 777 -6.14 27.06 -30.94
CA VAL A 777 -7.33 27.79 -30.45
C VAL A 777 -8.28 26.79 -29.76
N THR A 778 -8.82 26.92 -28.45
CA THR A 778 -9.48 25.89 -27.61
C THR A 778 -10.92 26.30 -27.31
N GLY A 779 -11.90 27.37 -27.94
CA GLY A 779 -13.34 27.66 -27.98
C GLY A 779 -13.63 29.15 -27.74
N GLY A 780 -15.06 29.76 -28.57
CA GLY A 780 -15.79 31.05 -28.64
C GLY A 780 -14.94 32.24 -28.21
N ASP A 781 -14.33 32.81 -29.32
CA ASP A 781 -13.20 33.76 -29.43
C ASP A 781 -11.89 33.09 -28.99
N THR A 782 -11.98 31.59 -28.82
CA THR A 782 -11.09 30.58 -28.16
C THR A 782 -11.03 29.33 -29.04
N GLY A 783 -11.24 29.23 -30.45
CA GLY A 783 -10.69 28.26 -31.44
C GLY A 783 -11.72 27.23 -31.84
N LEU A 784 -13.17 27.01 -31.38
CA LEU A 784 -14.27 26.27 -32.05
C LEU A 784 -15.29 27.27 -32.61
N PRO A 785 -15.81 26.99 -33.88
CA PRO A 785 -16.70 28.00 -34.49
C PRO A 785 -17.92 28.29 -33.60
N SER A 786 -18.13 29.66 -33.30
CA SER A 786 -19.40 30.07 -32.67
C SER A 786 -20.44 30.42 -33.75
N ALA A 787 -21.62 29.83 -33.57
CA ALA A 787 -22.65 30.10 -34.60
C ALA A 787 -24.03 30.15 -33.94
N THR A 788 -24.92 30.99 -34.57
CA THR A 788 -26.36 30.89 -34.23
C THR A 788 -27.12 30.19 -35.36
N ALA A 789 -27.65 29.00 -34.95
CA ALA A 789 -28.42 28.27 -35.96
C ALA A 789 -29.90 28.21 -35.54
N VAL A 790 -30.74 28.55 -36.55
CA VAL A 790 -32.18 28.49 -36.25
C VAL A 790 -32.84 27.49 -37.22
N MET A 791 -33.61 26.58 -36.59
CA MET A 791 -34.39 25.65 -37.45
C MET A 791 -35.83 25.61 -36.95
N VAL A 792 -36.69 25.20 -37.91
CA VAL A 792 -38.13 25.09 -37.56
C VAL A 792 -38.56 23.62 -37.77
N ALA A 793 -39.22 23.16 -36.68
CA ALA A 793 -39.71 21.77 -36.80
C ALA A 793 -40.64 21.62 -38.01
N GLY A 794 -40.35 20.54 -38.85
CA GLY A 794 -41.21 20.24 -40.02
C GLY A 794 -40.70 20.93 -41.29
N SER A 795 -39.58 21.72 -41.20
CA SER A 795 -39.03 22.40 -42.38
C SER A 795 -37.60 21.91 -42.66
N LYS A 796 -37.22 21.81 -43.95
CA LYS A 796 -35.85 21.33 -44.32
C LYS A 796 -34.88 22.51 -44.41
N THR A 797 -35.37 23.62 -44.00
CA THR A 797 -34.48 24.78 -44.13
C THR A 797 -34.01 25.24 -42.74
N MET A 798 -32.62 25.51 -42.65
CA MET A 798 -32.03 26.08 -41.41
C MET A 798 -31.15 27.28 -41.78
N THR A 799 -31.08 28.25 -40.78
CA THR A 799 -30.11 29.35 -41.01
C THR A 799 -28.94 29.23 -40.03
N VAL A 800 -27.77 29.39 -40.56
CA VAL A 800 -26.57 29.50 -39.71
C VAL A 800 -25.95 30.89 -39.90
N ASP A 801 -26.07 31.66 -38.81
CA ASP A 801 -25.61 33.07 -38.82
C ASP A 801 -26.26 33.83 -39.98
N GLY A 802 -27.51 33.47 -40.22
CA GLY A 802 -28.29 34.28 -41.17
C GLY A 802 -28.23 33.69 -42.59
N LYS A 803 -27.34 32.64 -42.81
CA LYS A 803 -27.25 32.05 -44.16
C LYS A 803 -28.10 30.77 -44.21
N LYS A 804 -28.76 30.62 -45.34
CA LYS A 804 -29.71 29.50 -45.47
C LYS A 804 -28.95 28.21 -45.82
N VAL A 805 -29.34 27.13 -45.06
CA VAL A 805 -28.76 25.79 -45.28
C VAL A 805 -29.93 24.80 -45.42
N THR A 806 -29.88 23.97 -46.54
CA THR A 806 -30.95 22.97 -46.73
C THR A 806 -30.53 21.62 -46.11
N MET A 807 -31.52 21.05 -45.35
CA MET A 807 -31.24 19.75 -44.71
C MET A 807 -31.91 18.64 -45.53
N ASP A 808 -31.40 17.44 -45.23
CA ASP A 808 -31.94 16.33 -46.07
C ASP A 808 -32.99 15.55 -45.27
N ALA A 809 -33.30 16.02 -44.05
CA ALA A 809 -34.42 15.49 -43.24
C ALA A 809 -34.95 16.60 -42.34
N VAL A 810 -36.35 16.47 -42.02
CA VAL A 810 -36.97 17.56 -41.22
C VAL A 810 -36.80 17.24 -39.72
N PRO A 811 -36.45 18.36 -38.95
CA PRO A 811 -36.58 18.14 -37.50
C PRO A 811 -38.01 17.72 -37.11
N LEU A 812 -38.10 16.75 -36.14
CA LEU A 812 -39.43 16.18 -35.83
C LEU A 812 -39.65 16.25 -34.31
N ILE A 813 -40.91 16.56 -33.99
CA ILE A 813 -41.26 16.50 -32.55
C ILE A 813 -42.08 15.21 -32.31
N LYS A 814 -41.53 14.44 -31.48
CA LYS A 814 -42.22 13.18 -31.15
C LYS A 814 -42.24 13.00 -29.62
N ASP A 815 -43.54 12.91 -29.11
CA ASP A 815 -43.78 12.73 -27.66
C ASP A 815 -43.07 13.82 -26.85
N GLY A 816 -43.13 14.98 -27.36
CA GLY A 816 -42.62 16.12 -26.57
C GLY A 816 -41.11 16.29 -26.69
N VAL A 817 -40.38 15.48 -27.58
CA VAL A 817 -38.91 15.60 -27.74
C VAL A 817 -38.61 15.99 -29.20
N THR A 818 -37.67 16.93 -29.29
CA THR A 818 -37.29 17.37 -30.65
C THR A 818 -36.11 16.51 -31.16
N TYR A 819 -36.32 15.86 -32.38
CA TYR A 819 -35.25 15.07 -33.03
C TYR A 819 -34.74 15.80 -34.28
N VAL A 820 -33.38 15.68 -34.38
CA VAL A 820 -32.84 16.42 -35.55
C VAL A 820 -31.77 15.55 -36.23
N PRO A 821 -31.56 15.81 -37.53
CA PRO A 821 -30.33 15.26 -38.14
C PRO A 821 -29.07 15.93 -37.60
N ILE A 822 -28.34 15.20 -36.71
CA ILE A 822 -27.33 15.84 -35.83
C ILE A 822 -26.16 16.35 -36.67
N ARG A 823 -25.95 15.86 -37.86
CA ARG A 823 -24.83 16.31 -38.69
C ARG A 823 -24.91 17.81 -38.97
N TYR A 824 -26.19 18.28 -39.14
CA TYR A 824 -26.31 19.71 -39.49
C TYR A 824 -26.07 20.60 -38.27
N VAL A 825 -26.36 20.07 -37.12
CA VAL A 825 -26.08 20.86 -35.89
C VAL A 825 -24.56 20.93 -35.64
N VAL A 826 -23.92 19.74 -35.72
CA VAL A 826 -22.49 19.73 -35.32
C VAL A 826 -21.64 20.39 -36.42
N ASP A 827 -22.06 20.38 -37.73
CA ASP A 827 -21.31 21.09 -38.81
C ASP A 827 -21.27 22.59 -38.52
N ALA A 828 -22.43 23.08 -37.92
CA ALA A 828 -22.48 24.54 -37.66
C ALA A 828 -21.56 24.93 -36.49
N PHE A 829 -21.19 23.95 -35.69
CA PHE A 829 -20.52 24.38 -34.44
C PHE A 829 -19.16 23.70 -34.32
N GLY A 830 -18.63 23.15 -35.50
CA GLY A 830 -17.21 22.73 -35.53
C GLY A 830 -17.03 21.28 -35.08
N GLY A 831 -18.16 20.49 -35.07
CA GLY A 831 -18.09 19.06 -34.74
C GLY A 831 -18.24 18.16 -35.96
N GLN A 832 -18.28 16.83 -35.65
CA GLN A 832 -18.46 15.84 -36.74
C GLN A 832 -19.34 14.69 -36.22
N ALA A 833 -20.09 14.22 -37.20
CA ALA A 833 -20.91 13.04 -36.85
C ALA A 833 -20.71 11.95 -37.91
N THR A 834 -20.51 10.70 -37.37
CA THR A 834 -20.33 9.57 -38.31
C THR A 834 -21.33 8.47 -37.95
N TRP A 835 -21.70 7.69 -39.01
CA TRP A 835 -22.63 6.56 -38.84
C TRP A 835 -21.92 5.24 -39.18
N THR A 836 -22.07 4.33 -38.16
CA THR A 836 -21.56 2.96 -38.43
C THR A 836 -22.78 2.02 -38.56
N ALA A 837 -22.91 1.49 -39.82
CA ALA A 837 -24.16 0.76 -40.15
C ALA A 837 -24.21 -0.58 -39.40
N ALA A 838 -23.09 -1.28 -39.25
CA ALA A 838 -23.10 -2.63 -38.64
C ALA A 838 -23.58 -2.60 -37.19
N SER A 839 -23.28 -1.47 -36.59
CA SER A 839 -23.64 -1.42 -35.14
C SER A 839 -24.74 -0.39 -34.90
N LYS A 840 -25.26 0.15 -36.04
CA LYS A 840 -26.25 1.25 -35.93
C LYS A 840 -25.81 2.30 -34.91
N LYS A 841 -24.55 2.68 -35.03
CA LYS A 841 -23.94 3.57 -34.02
C LYS A 841 -23.66 4.94 -34.66
N ILE A 842 -24.08 5.99 -33.80
CA ILE A 842 -23.77 7.40 -34.16
C ILE A 842 -22.63 7.91 -33.26
N THR A 843 -21.55 8.39 -33.96
CA THR A 843 -20.44 8.96 -33.16
C THR A 843 -20.34 10.46 -33.46
N VAL A 844 -20.57 11.16 -32.35
CA VAL A 844 -20.48 12.63 -32.50
C VAL A 844 -19.25 13.15 -31.72
N THR A 845 -18.48 13.95 -32.45
CA THR A 845 -17.29 14.50 -31.77
C THR A 845 -17.30 16.03 -31.89
N ARG A 846 -17.10 16.68 -30.71
CA ARG A 846 -16.91 18.14 -30.68
C ARG A 846 -16.07 18.52 -29.46
N GLY A 847 -14.97 19.26 -29.78
CA GLY A 847 -14.05 19.60 -28.66
C GLY A 847 -13.50 18.35 -27.96
N LEU A 848 -13.66 18.30 -26.64
CA LEU A 848 -13.09 17.17 -25.87
C LEU A 848 -14.17 16.11 -25.64
N THR A 849 -15.26 16.35 -26.45
CA THR A 849 -16.36 15.42 -26.15
C THR A 849 -16.57 14.45 -27.33
N VAL A 850 -16.70 13.17 -26.96
CA VAL A 850 -17.12 12.14 -27.95
C VAL A 850 -18.37 11.45 -27.41
N LEU A 851 -19.33 11.56 -28.27
CA LEU A 851 -20.60 10.90 -27.92
C LEU A 851 -20.91 9.77 -28.91
N GLU A 852 -21.16 8.53 -28.25
CA GLU A 852 -21.52 7.37 -29.10
C GLU A 852 -22.93 6.90 -28.72
N LEU A 853 -23.75 7.05 -29.72
CA LEU A 853 -25.16 6.65 -29.52
C LEU A 853 -25.49 5.45 -30.42
N THR A 854 -26.46 4.70 -29.87
CA THR A 854 -26.93 3.57 -30.69
C THR A 854 -28.44 3.67 -30.90
N VAL A 855 -28.76 3.49 -32.14
CA VAL A 855 -30.20 3.59 -32.44
C VAL A 855 -30.96 2.52 -31.65
N GLY A 856 -32.10 3.02 -30.95
CA GLY A 856 -32.98 2.07 -30.22
C GLY A 856 -32.50 1.86 -28.78
N LYS A 857 -31.40 2.49 -28.38
CA LYS A 857 -30.91 2.27 -27.00
C LYS A 857 -30.82 3.62 -26.27
N LYS A 858 -31.22 3.58 -25.01
CA LYS A 858 -31.14 4.82 -24.21
C LYS A 858 -29.72 5.03 -23.67
N GLU A 859 -29.06 3.92 -23.55
CA GLU A 859 -27.67 4.04 -23.07
C GLU A 859 -26.75 4.64 -24.15
N PHE A 860 -25.87 5.59 -23.79
CA PHE A 860 -24.85 6.10 -24.72
C PHE A 860 -23.52 6.25 -23.99
N LEU A 861 -22.47 6.30 -24.83
CA LEU A 861 -21.15 6.47 -24.22
C LEU A 861 -20.65 7.91 -24.40
N LEU A 862 -20.36 8.46 -23.20
CA LEU A 862 -19.70 9.77 -23.22
C LEU A 862 -18.22 9.63 -22.82
N ASN A 863 -17.40 9.86 -23.85
CA ASN A 863 -15.95 9.66 -23.67
C ASN A 863 -15.65 8.28 -23.10
N GLY A 864 -16.48 7.30 -23.62
CA GLY A 864 -16.19 5.88 -23.30
C GLY A 864 -16.99 5.40 -22.09
N ALA A 865 -17.47 6.43 -21.30
CA ALA A 865 -18.23 6.03 -20.11
C ALA A 865 -19.72 5.92 -20.43
N ALA A 866 -20.33 4.86 -19.85
CA ALA A 866 -21.76 4.63 -20.16
C ALA A 866 -22.62 5.64 -19.38
N LYS A 867 -23.58 6.23 -20.11
CA LYS A 867 -24.60 7.12 -19.51
C LYS A 867 -25.98 6.71 -20.02
N GLN A 868 -26.98 7.26 -19.18
CA GLN A 868 -28.37 6.92 -19.61
C GLN A 868 -29.08 8.16 -20.13
N GLY A 869 -29.68 7.97 -21.27
CA GLY A 869 -30.51 9.05 -21.83
C GLY A 869 -31.98 8.87 -21.45
N THR A 870 -32.79 9.94 -21.77
CA THR A 870 -34.23 9.86 -21.43
C THR A 870 -35.03 9.31 -22.61
N VAL A 871 -34.39 9.40 -23.87
CA VAL A 871 -35.06 8.80 -25.05
C VAL A 871 -33.99 8.22 -25.97
N THR A 872 -34.48 7.43 -27.08
CA THR A 872 -33.51 6.75 -27.94
C THR A 872 -33.45 7.45 -29.31
N PRO A 873 -32.17 7.41 -29.92
CA PRO A 873 -32.12 7.85 -31.33
C PRO A 873 -33.00 6.97 -32.23
N LEU A 874 -33.45 7.60 -33.36
CA LEU A 874 -34.34 6.77 -34.20
C LEU A 874 -34.01 7.01 -35.67
N ILE A 875 -34.52 6.05 -36.44
CA ILE A 875 -34.38 6.21 -37.91
C ILE A 875 -35.77 6.40 -38.51
N THR A 876 -35.89 7.55 -39.21
CA THR A 876 -37.15 7.81 -39.93
C THR A 876 -36.84 8.21 -41.38
N ASN A 877 -37.57 7.58 -42.31
CA ASN A 877 -37.41 7.82 -43.77
C ASN A 877 -35.95 7.69 -44.20
N GLY A 878 -35.31 6.74 -43.60
CA GLY A 878 -33.95 6.42 -44.09
C GLY A 878 -32.89 7.36 -43.50
N ARG A 879 -33.30 8.23 -42.55
CA ARG A 879 -32.32 9.16 -41.94
C ARG A 879 -32.35 8.99 -40.42
N THR A 880 -31.05 9.09 -39.81
CA THR A 880 -30.93 8.94 -38.34
C THR A 880 -31.19 10.29 -37.66
N LEU A 881 -32.11 10.25 -36.68
CA LEU A 881 -32.39 11.46 -35.88
C LEU A 881 -32.07 11.22 -34.41
N VAL A 882 -31.48 12.32 -33.77
CA VAL A 882 -31.08 12.14 -32.34
C VAL A 882 -31.83 13.19 -31.51
N PRO A 883 -32.08 12.86 -30.23
CA PRO A 883 -32.68 13.85 -29.33
C PRO A 883 -31.79 15.08 -29.18
N LEU A 884 -32.27 16.21 -29.65
CA LEU A 884 -31.44 17.41 -29.89
C LEU A 884 -30.88 17.93 -28.57
N ARG A 885 -31.74 18.16 -27.59
CA ARG A 885 -31.25 18.80 -26.36
C ARG A 885 -30.24 17.89 -25.64
N MET A 886 -30.54 16.55 -25.63
CA MET A 886 -29.62 15.59 -24.95
C MET A 886 -28.23 15.62 -25.58
N VAL A 887 -28.24 15.66 -26.88
CA VAL A 887 -26.92 15.56 -27.55
C VAL A 887 -26.25 16.95 -27.55
N SER A 888 -27.04 18.04 -27.78
CA SER A 888 -26.43 19.38 -27.96
C SER A 888 -25.88 19.89 -26.62
N GLU A 889 -26.51 19.59 -25.55
CA GLU A 889 -26.04 20.10 -24.23
C GLU A 889 -24.74 19.40 -23.83
N GLN A 890 -24.65 18.09 -24.19
CA GLN A 890 -23.36 17.43 -23.88
C GLN A 890 -22.21 18.04 -24.68
N LEU A 891 -22.62 18.69 -25.70
CA LEU A 891 -21.57 19.26 -26.58
C LEU A 891 -21.35 20.74 -26.27
N GLY A 892 -22.12 21.24 -25.20
CA GLY A 892 -21.92 22.65 -24.80
C GLY A 892 -22.74 23.59 -25.70
N ILE A 893 -23.71 23.14 -26.38
CA ILE A 893 -24.57 23.95 -27.26
C ILE A 893 -25.91 24.16 -26.56
N THR A 894 -26.20 25.50 -26.48
CA THR A 894 -27.49 25.82 -25.82
C THR A 894 -28.66 25.71 -26.81
N VAL A 895 -29.74 25.15 -26.25
CA VAL A 895 -30.92 24.95 -27.12
C VAL A 895 -32.09 25.75 -26.55
N ASN A 896 -32.66 26.65 -27.47
CA ASN A 896 -33.86 27.40 -27.04
C ASN A 896 -35.03 27.07 -27.97
N TRP A 897 -36.13 26.72 -27.25
CA TRP A 897 -37.34 26.33 -28.02
C TRP A 897 -38.40 27.42 -27.88
N GLU A 898 -38.97 27.81 -29.12
CA GLU A 898 -40.10 28.77 -29.11
C GLU A 898 -41.37 28.06 -29.62
N GLN A 899 -42.39 28.09 -28.76
CA GLN A 899 -43.59 27.25 -28.98
C GLN A 899 -44.45 27.80 -30.11
N LYS A 900 -44.64 29.07 -30.25
CA LYS A 900 -45.59 29.64 -31.24
C LYS A 900 -45.08 29.44 -32.67
N THR A 901 -43.80 29.50 -32.77
CA THR A 901 -43.27 29.44 -34.15
C THR A 901 -42.59 28.08 -34.40
N LYS A 902 -42.62 27.30 -33.35
CA LYS A 902 -41.94 25.99 -33.40
C LYS A 902 -40.49 26.14 -33.87
N SER A 903 -39.87 27.25 -33.48
CA SER A 903 -38.48 27.54 -33.88
C SER A 903 -37.52 27.01 -32.80
N ILE A 904 -36.33 26.43 -33.30
CA ILE A 904 -35.24 25.94 -32.42
C ILE A 904 -34.00 26.82 -32.66
N THR A 905 -33.65 27.52 -31.57
CA THR A 905 -32.43 28.33 -31.71
C THR A 905 -31.27 27.67 -30.95
N LEU A 906 -30.15 27.42 -31.72
CA LEU A 906 -28.91 26.86 -31.12
C LEU A 906 -27.81 27.91 -31.08
N GLN A 907 -27.14 27.83 -29.72
CA GLN A 907 -26.06 28.83 -29.61
C GLN A 907 -24.91 28.25 -28.77
N SER A 908 -23.63 28.49 -29.17
CA SER A 908 -22.44 28.07 -28.41
C SER A 908 -21.73 29.29 -27.81
#